data_AF-A0A935U1K4-F1
#
_entry.id   AF-A0A935U1K4-F1
#
_cell.length_a   1.000
_cell.length_b   1.000
_cell.length_c   1.000
_cell.angle_alpha   90.00
_cell.angle_beta   90.00
_cell.angle_gamma   90.00
#
_symmetry.space_group_name_H-M   'P 1'
#
loop_
_entity.id
_entity.type
_entity.pdbx_description
1 polymer ?
#
loop_
_entity_poly.entity_id
_entity_poly.type
_entity_poly.pdbx_seq_one_letter_code
_entity_poly.pdbx_strand_id
1 'polypeptide(L)'
;MQRAGWTFVVATMMVLLRPAAAQRGPAAPGGGQAPAVAQAGEGGALYGRFCSPCHGAAGDGHGPARPWLAPLPRDLIRGPFKWRAAAGDILPDRADLRAAIEHGVPGTSMPGFADALDARQRELLVDVVLALASSLGASSPRARGRVELGPQPAPGDAGQLALGARLWHERACAVCHGARGRGDGPAALGLRDAAGLAAPPYDLSAGVRRPHDVMHPGAVRVAAARSIATGLPGTAMPAFSLPSGELWALAEYVASLRGPRAAGGELPRLPDAAIAADRTAPTEAGVWPGRGDPAAEAVFGGVIAPQGPVPAALAPAQASLSWRQCARCHAAQAAQWRSSIHAAAYSPGLRAQIVRGGVADLSAAAISSCQRCHGPLAEQRERLAGADGRYVEHAGYSAELAAEGVTCASCHVRRWQRLGPPHIAPSLLPLPGYPRLEAAVYERADFCLPCHQLPARQAVAGRPLLDTYREWLQGPYMRRGVQCQHCHMPNREHSFRGIHDPDTVRQGVAVKLTASRSGTGVVTVRGVATNVGAGHYLPTTPTPALWLTLELLDDAGRPIKGAHSRTRIGRQLVFSGGAWRQEADTRIAPGAELSVVRAWRDGRVASARRARLALDVFPDDYYEGFYRTQLAAEKQPQARAHYQEALRRAIASRYLAVEQFVELSP
;
A
#
# COMPACT_ATOMS: atom_id res chain seq x y z
N MET A 1 76.94 -19.96 -1.13
CA MET A 1 76.64 -20.90 -0.03
C MET A 1 76.45 -20.09 1.24
N GLN A 2 75.28 -20.19 1.88
CA GLN A 2 74.96 -19.97 3.30
C GLN A 2 73.45 -19.67 3.43
N ARG A 3 72.70 -20.64 3.97
CA ARG A 3 71.38 -20.44 4.57
C ARG A 3 71.31 -21.32 5.81
N ALA A 4 71.11 -20.70 6.97
CA ALA A 4 70.87 -21.38 8.23
C ALA A 4 69.39 -21.76 8.35
N GLY A 5 69.12 -23.00 8.73
CA GLY A 5 67.79 -23.57 8.90
C GLY A 5 67.25 -23.41 10.31
N TRP A 6 65.93 -23.26 10.41
CA TRP A 6 65.15 -23.47 11.63
C TRP A 6 64.02 -24.43 11.29
N THR A 7 63.99 -25.56 11.99
CA THR A 7 63.01 -26.64 11.91
C THR A 7 61.79 -26.33 12.78
N PHE A 8 60.58 -26.45 12.21
CA PHE A 8 59.32 -26.44 12.96
C PHE A 8 58.83 -27.86 13.20
N VAL A 9 58.51 -28.17 14.46
CA VAL A 9 57.90 -29.43 14.91
C VAL A 9 56.38 -29.35 14.74
N VAL A 10 55.80 -30.33 14.06
CA VAL A 10 54.34 -30.55 13.97
C VAL A 10 53.96 -31.58 15.03
N ALA A 11 53.15 -31.19 16.02
CA ALA A 11 52.58 -32.07 17.03
C ALA A 11 51.09 -32.31 16.75
N THR A 12 50.76 -33.58 16.51
CA THR A 12 49.40 -34.10 16.29
C THR A 12 48.69 -34.28 17.63
N MET A 13 47.63 -33.52 17.92
CA MET A 13 46.74 -33.82 19.06
C MET A 13 45.46 -34.51 18.60
N MET A 14 45.31 -35.76 19.02
CA MET A 14 44.04 -36.48 19.06
C MET A 14 43.11 -35.83 20.09
N VAL A 15 41.92 -35.40 19.64
CA VAL A 15 40.85 -34.92 20.53
C VAL A 15 39.80 -36.03 20.70
N LEU A 16 39.63 -36.46 21.95
CA LEU A 16 38.58 -37.37 22.40
C LEU A 16 37.20 -36.70 22.27
N LEU A 17 36.27 -37.31 21.53
CA LEU A 17 34.87 -36.90 21.46
C LEU A 17 34.16 -37.19 22.80
N ARG A 18 33.77 -36.14 23.53
CA ARG A 18 32.69 -36.19 24.54
C ARG A 18 31.36 -35.85 23.86
N PRO A 19 30.24 -36.51 24.21
CA PRO A 19 28.94 -36.16 23.66
C PRO A 19 28.56 -34.76 24.18
N ALA A 20 28.30 -33.83 23.27
CA ALA A 20 27.80 -32.51 23.61
C ALA A 20 26.37 -32.65 24.16
N ALA A 21 26.20 -32.45 25.46
CA ALA A 21 24.92 -32.12 26.05
C ALA A 21 24.38 -30.87 25.34
N ALA A 22 23.12 -30.92 24.90
CA ALA A 22 22.42 -29.85 24.21
C ALA A 22 22.52 -28.54 25.02
N GLN A 23 23.40 -27.63 24.59
CA GLN A 23 23.43 -26.27 25.10
C GLN A 23 22.19 -25.56 24.53
N ARG A 24 21.22 -25.30 25.40
CA ARG A 24 20.13 -24.36 25.13
C ARG A 24 20.76 -23.02 24.79
N GLY A 25 20.63 -22.60 23.53
CA GLY A 25 20.97 -21.24 23.11
C GLY A 25 20.19 -20.21 23.94
N PRO A 26 20.69 -18.95 24.01
CA PRO A 26 20.00 -17.90 24.74
C PRO A 26 18.59 -17.75 24.19
N ALA A 27 17.59 -17.83 25.07
CA ALA A 27 16.20 -17.63 24.73
C ALA A 27 16.03 -16.28 24.01
N ALA A 28 15.37 -16.32 22.85
CA ALA A 28 14.90 -15.11 22.19
C ALA A 28 14.10 -14.26 23.19
N PRO A 29 14.24 -12.91 23.17
CA PRO A 29 13.39 -12.07 24.01
C PRO A 29 11.94 -12.37 23.63
N GLY A 30 11.17 -12.81 24.62
CA GLY A 30 9.80 -13.30 24.44
C GLY A 30 8.97 -12.29 23.65
N GLY A 31 8.36 -12.79 22.56
CA GLY A 31 7.27 -12.07 21.89
C GLY A 31 6.15 -11.90 22.89
N GLY A 32 6.09 -10.72 23.50
CA GLY A 32 4.99 -10.34 24.38
C GLY A 32 3.71 -10.40 23.58
N GLN A 33 2.81 -11.31 23.96
CA GLN A 33 1.41 -11.18 23.59
C GLN A 33 0.96 -9.78 24.01
N ALA A 34 0.31 -9.04 23.11
CA ALA A 34 -0.34 -7.80 23.50
C ALA A 34 -1.28 -8.10 24.67
N PRO A 35 -1.39 -7.22 25.69
CA PRO A 35 -2.32 -7.45 26.78
C PRO A 35 -3.71 -7.67 26.19
N ALA A 36 -4.36 -8.79 26.54
CA ALA A 36 -5.69 -9.16 26.05
C ALA A 36 -6.73 -8.02 26.24
N VAL A 37 -6.48 -7.13 27.19
CA VAL A 37 -7.25 -5.92 27.50
C VAL A 37 -7.29 -4.92 26.33
N ALA A 38 -6.26 -4.84 25.48
CA ALA A 38 -6.21 -3.92 24.35
C ALA A 38 -6.99 -4.42 23.12
N GLN A 39 -7.37 -5.70 23.08
CA GLN A 39 -8.03 -6.34 21.93
C GLN A 39 -9.50 -6.72 22.19
N ALA A 40 -9.99 -6.58 23.42
CA ALA A 40 -11.37 -6.90 23.77
C ALA A 40 -12.34 -5.72 23.54
N GLY A 41 -13.56 -6.04 23.11
CA GLY A 41 -14.64 -5.07 22.94
C GLY A 41 -14.49 -4.15 21.73
N GLU A 42 -15.30 -3.10 21.70
CA GLU A 42 -15.41 -2.19 20.55
C GLU A 42 -14.10 -1.43 20.25
N GLY A 43 -13.37 -0.99 21.28
CA GLY A 43 -12.07 -0.31 21.09
C GLY A 43 -11.04 -1.20 20.39
N GLY A 44 -10.95 -2.48 20.78
CA GLY A 44 -10.09 -3.46 20.12
C GLY A 44 -10.49 -3.70 18.66
N ALA A 45 -11.79 -3.79 18.37
CA ALA A 45 -12.30 -3.92 17.00
C ALA A 45 -11.98 -2.70 16.13
N LEU A 46 -12.13 -1.48 16.68
CA LEU A 46 -11.72 -0.23 16.02
C LEU A 46 -10.21 -0.22 15.75
N TYR A 47 -9.39 -0.59 16.75
CA TYR A 47 -7.94 -0.66 16.59
C TYR A 47 -7.53 -1.67 15.50
N GLY A 48 -8.14 -2.87 15.52
CA GLY A 48 -7.92 -3.90 14.52
C GLY A 48 -8.24 -3.43 13.10
N ARG A 49 -9.28 -2.61 12.94
CA ARG A 49 -9.73 -2.07 11.65
C ARG A 49 -8.89 -0.88 11.15
N PHE A 50 -8.59 0.08 12.03
CA PHE A 50 -8.05 1.39 11.64
C PHE A 50 -6.57 1.60 11.95
N CYS A 51 -6.01 0.88 12.93
CA CYS A 51 -4.68 1.14 13.47
C CYS A 51 -3.70 -0.01 13.17
N SER A 52 -4.15 -1.25 13.32
CA SER A 52 -3.32 -2.46 13.16
C SER A 52 -2.63 -2.59 11.79
N PRO A 53 -3.21 -2.14 10.65
CA PRO A 53 -2.53 -2.22 9.35
C PRO A 53 -1.16 -1.52 9.33
N CYS A 54 -1.01 -0.45 10.12
CA CYS A 54 0.24 0.30 10.26
C CYS A 54 0.99 -0.04 11.55
N HIS A 55 0.30 -0.03 12.68
CA HIS A 55 0.93 -0.15 14.01
C HIS A 55 1.08 -1.60 14.50
N GLY A 56 0.58 -2.59 13.75
CA GLY A 56 0.58 -3.99 14.15
C GLY A 56 -0.52 -4.30 15.16
N ALA A 57 -0.98 -5.56 15.19
CA ALA A 57 -1.99 -5.97 16.17
C ALA A 57 -1.48 -5.94 17.62
N ALA A 58 -0.16 -5.96 17.81
CA ALA A 58 0.47 -5.74 19.11
C ALA A 58 0.78 -4.28 19.44
N GLY A 59 0.71 -3.36 18.47
CA GLY A 59 1.07 -1.96 18.67
C GLY A 59 2.56 -1.66 18.66
N ASP A 60 3.41 -2.60 18.25
CA ASP A 60 4.86 -2.46 18.18
C ASP A 60 5.38 -1.69 16.94
N GLY A 61 4.47 -1.21 16.09
CA GLY A 61 4.82 -0.54 14.84
C GLY A 61 5.25 -1.49 13.72
N HIS A 62 5.05 -2.80 13.86
CA HIS A 62 5.39 -3.82 12.86
C HIS A 62 4.17 -4.36 12.09
N GLY A 63 3.18 -3.48 11.87
CA GLY A 63 2.04 -3.81 11.02
C GLY A 63 2.43 -4.14 9.59
N PRO A 64 1.55 -4.84 8.86
CA PRO A 64 1.83 -5.34 7.52
C PRO A 64 2.30 -4.24 6.57
N ALA A 65 1.81 -3.00 6.73
CA ALA A 65 2.17 -1.88 5.87
C ALA A 65 3.63 -1.40 6.00
N ARG A 66 4.30 -1.70 7.12
CA ARG A 66 5.60 -1.13 7.50
C ARG A 66 6.64 -1.06 6.36
N PRO A 67 6.83 -2.09 5.50
CA PRO A 67 7.83 -2.06 4.43
C PRO A 67 7.61 -0.96 3.38
N TRP A 68 6.39 -0.41 3.30
CA TRP A 68 6.01 0.59 2.31
C TRP A 68 5.70 1.96 2.93
N LEU A 69 6.06 2.19 4.19
CA LEU A 69 5.77 3.45 4.87
C LEU A 69 7.06 4.21 5.21
N ALA A 70 7.05 5.50 4.95
CA ALA A 70 8.10 6.42 5.35
C ALA A 70 7.48 7.78 5.76
N PRO A 71 7.69 8.26 7.00
CA PRO A 71 8.42 7.60 8.10
C PRO A 71 7.72 6.32 8.61
N LEU A 72 8.46 5.47 9.31
CA LEU A 72 7.91 4.23 9.89
C LEU A 72 6.81 4.52 10.94
N PRO A 73 5.82 3.62 11.07
CA PRO A 73 4.83 3.68 12.14
C PRO A 73 5.47 3.69 13.53
N ARG A 74 4.79 4.34 14.50
CA ARG A 74 5.23 4.42 15.90
C ARG A 74 5.05 3.07 16.59
N ASP A 75 6.05 2.65 17.36
CA ASP A 75 5.90 1.66 18.44
C ASP A 75 5.12 2.32 19.59
N LEU A 76 3.87 1.91 19.76
CA LEU A 76 2.91 2.40 20.75
C LEU A 76 3.12 1.75 22.13
N ILE A 77 3.94 0.69 22.22
CA ILE A 77 4.28 0.01 23.47
C ILE A 77 5.45 0.74 24.14
N ARG A 78 6.55 0.94 23.41
CA ARG A 78 7.82 1.44 23.96
C ARG A 78 8.00 2.94 23.81
N GLY A 79 7.23 3.58 22.93
CA GLY A 79 7.47 4.97 22.53
C GLY A 79 8.86 5.13 21.88
N PRO A 80 9.45 6.33 21.91
CA PRO A 80 8.93 7.54 22.55
C PRO A 80 7.84 8.21 21.69
N PHE A 81 6.85 8.80 22.35
CA PHE A 81 5.81 9.60 21.70
C PHE A 81 6.35 11.00 21.39
N LYS A 82 6.38 11.35 20.10
CA LYS A 82 7.01 12.61 19.62
C LYS A 82 6.23 13.86 20.01
N TRP A 83 4.90 13.78 19.98
CA TRP A 83 4.02 14.94 20.14
C TRP A 83 3.51 14.97 21.57
N ARG A 84 4.11 15.82 22.41
CA ARG A 84 3.81 15.93 23.85
C ARG A 84 3.62 17.38 24.25
N ALA A 85 2.70 17.67 25.16
CA ALA A 85 2.53 18.99 25.77
C ALA A 85 3.41 19.19 27.02
N ALA A 86 3.94 18.10 27.61
CA ALA A 86 4.79 18.13 28.79
C ALA A 86 6.26 17.79 28.46
N ALA A 87 7.19 18.35 29.25
CA ALA A 87 8.62 18.08 29.14
C ALA A 87 9.04 16.95 30.10
N GLY A 88 9.65 15.89 29.56
CA GLY A 88 10.28 14.82 30.36
C GLY A 88 9.45 13.55 30.57
N ASP A 89 8.18 13.52 30.16
CA ASP A 89 7.31 12.35 30.36
C ASP A 89 7.52 11.26 29.30
N ILE A 90 7.38 10.00 29.73
CA ILE A 90 7.50 8.78 28.90
C ILE A 90 6.15 8.40 28.28
N LEU A 91 5.05 8.59 29.02
CA LEU A 91 3.69 8.30 28.53
C LEU A 91 3.08 9.54 27.85
N PRO A 92 2.34 9.37 26.75
CA PRO A 92 1.67 10.46 26.07
C PRO A 92 0.45 10.95 26.87
N ASP A 93 0.19 12.26 26.88
CA ASP A 93 -1.04 12.79 27.47
C ASP A 93 -2.26 12.41 26.62
N ARG A 94 -3.41 12.22 27.29
CA ARG A 94 -4.67 11.82 26.64
C ARG A 94 -5.06 12.79 25.53
N ALA A 95 -4.88 14.10 25.75
CA ALA A 95 -5.23 15.09 24.74
C ALA A 95 -4.27 15.10 23.54
N ASP A 96 -2.98 14.79 23.75
CA ASP A 96 -2.02 14.69 22.65
C ASP A 96 -2.33 13.46 21.78
N LEU A 97 -2.70 12.33 22.40
CA LEU A 97 -3.18 11.15 21.68
C LEU A 97 -4.46 11.44 20.90
N ARG A 98 -5.42 12.10 21.54
CA ARG A 98 -6.65 12.54 20.88
C ARG A 98 -6.34 13.40 19.66
N ALA A 99 -5.51 14.42 19.80
CA ALA A 99 -5.14 15.29 18.70
C ALA A 99 -4.47 14.52 17.56
N ALA A 100 -3.61 13.54 17.88
CA ALA A 100 -2.97 12.67 16.89
C ALA A 100 -3.96 11.77 16.16
N ILE A 101 -4.95 11.21 16.84
CA ILE A 101 -6.00 10.37 16.23
C ILE A 101 -6.96 11.24 15.41
N GLU A 102 -7.34 12.39 15.94
CA GLU A 102 -8.31 13.31 15.32
C GLU A 102 -7.76 13.94 14.04
N HIS A 103 -6.58 14.55 14.11
CA HIS A 103 -5.99 15.31 13.00
C HIS A 103 -4.96 14.51 12.19
N GLY A 104 -4.55 13.34 12.69
CA GLY A 104 -3.47 12.58 12.09
C GLY A 104 -2.11 13.23 12.33
N VAL A 105 -1.10 12.72 11.61
CA VAL A 105 0.26 13.28 11.64
C VAL A 105 0.56 13.77 10.22
N PRO A 106 0.39 15.08 9.93
CA PRO A 106 0.64 15.65 8.61
C PRO A 106 2.01 15.24 8.05
N GLY A 107 2.12 15.07 6.73
CA GLY A 107 3.36 14.67 6.08
C GLY A 107 3.81 13.23 6.36
N THR A 108 2.93 12.39 6.92
CA THR A 108 3.13 10.94 7.10
C THR A 108 1.92 10.16 6.58
N SER A 109 1.99 8.84 6.62
CA SER A 109 0.87 7.96 6.27
C SER A 109 -0.16 7.78 7.40
N MET A 110 -0.04 8.48 8.53
CA MET A 110 -1.02 8.45 9.61
C MET A 110 -2.12 9.50 9.37
N PRO A 111 -3.32 9.10 8.92
CA PRO A 111 -4.40 10.03 8.65
C PRO A 111 -5.06 10.57 9.93
N GLY A 112 -5.83 11.65 9.77
CA GLY A 112 -6.83 12.05 10.76
C GLY A 112 -8.12 11.26 10.62
N PHE A 113 -8.75 10.97 11.76
CA PHE A 113 -9.97 10.17 11.84
C PHE A 113 -11.22 10.98 12.28
N ALA A 114 -11.12 12.31 12.39
CA ALA A 114 -12.25 13.17 12.77
C ALA A 114 -13.52 12.95 11.92
N ASP A 115 -13.35 12.78 10.61
CA ASP A 115 -14.46 12.61 9.66
C ASP A 115 -15.02 11.18 9.61
N ALA A 116 -14.30 10.21 10.19
CA ALA A 116 -14.61 8.80 10.07
C ALA A 116 -15.07 8.16 11.38
N LEU A 117 -14.69 8.74 12.52
CA LEU A 117 -14.97 8.22 13.85
C LEU A 117 -15.61 9.32 14.70
N ASP A 118 -16.67 8.96 15.42
CA ASP A 118 -17.29 9.88 16.36
C ASP A 118 -16.37 10.16 17.58
N ALA A 119 -16.79 11.09 18.45
CA ALA A 119 -15.99 11.44 19.64
C ALA A 119 -15.76 10.24 20.57
N ARG A 120 -16.75 9.37 20.77
CA ARG A 120 -16.66 8.21 21.66
C ARG A 120 -15.72 7.14 21.10
N GLN A 121 -15.82 6.85 19.81
CA GLN A 121 -14.94 5.91 19.11
C GLN A 121 -13.47 6.35 19.17
N ARG A 122 -13.22 7.66 19.02
CA ARG A 122 -11.87 8.23 19.19
C ARG A 122 -11.36 8.07 20.62
N GLU A 123 -12.20 8.23 21.65
CA GLU A 123 -11.82 7.95 23.05
C GLU A 123 -11.45 6.49 23.26
N LEU A 124 -12.23 5.56 22.72
CA LEU A 124 -11.94 4.12 22.82
C LEU A 124 -10.58 3.79 22.22
N LEU A 125 -10.21 4.40 21.09
CA LEU A 125 -8.87 4.24 20.52
C LEU A 125 -7.77 4.86 21.40
N VAL A 126 -8.03 6.02 22.03
CA VAL A 126 -7.09 6.62 22.99
C VAL A 126 -6.86 5.66 24.17
N ASP A 127 -7.91 5.05 24.71
CA ASP A 127 -7.80 4.08 25.80
C ASP A 127 -6.98 2.84 25.40
N VAL A 128 -7.16 2.33 24.18
CA VAL A 128 -6.34 1.23 23.64
C VAL A 128 -4.87 1.63 23.55
N VAL A 129 -4.56 2.82 23.03
CA VAL A 129 -3.16 3.29 22.91
C VAL A 129 -2.52 3.48 24.29
N LEU A 130 -3.25 4.02 25.27
CA LEU A 130 -2.77 4.15 26.64
C LEU A 130 -2.53 2.79 27.31
N ALA A 131 -3.41 1.81 27.08
CA ALA A 131 -3.24 0.45 27.57
C ALA A 131 -1.99 -0.23 26.98
N LEU A 132 -1.74 -0.05 25.67
CA LEU A 132 -0.52 -0.53 25.01
C LEU A 132 0.74 0.11 25.58
N ALA A 133 0.75 1.44 25.73
CA ALA A 133 1.89 2.18 26.27
C ALA A 133 2.21 1.84 27.74
N SER A 134 1.19 1.43 28.51
CA SER A 134 1.33 1.04 29.92
C SER A 134 1.71 -0.43 30.12
N SER A 135 1.70 -1.25 29.05
CA SER A 135 1.82 -2.72 29.13
C SER A 135 3.17 -3.24 29.63
N LEU A 136 4.24 -2.44 29.54
CA LEU A 136 5.57 -2.79 30.07
C LEU A 136 5.81 -2.32 31.51
N GLY A 137 4.76 -1.91 32.24
CA GLY A 137 4.89 -1.47 33.64
C GLY A 137 5.60 -0.12 33.78
N ALA A 138 5.60 0.70 32.71
CA ALA A 138 6.11 2.07 32.77
C ALA A 138 5.28 2.85 33.78
N SER A 139 5.83 3.02 34.99
CA SER A 139 5.26 3.91 36.00
C SER A 139 5.23 5.30 35.40
N SER A 140 4.07 5.95 35.39
CA SER A 140 3.95 7.35 34.97
C SER A 140 4.99 8.17 35.76
N PRO A 141 6.02 8.75 35.11
CA PRO A 141 6.75 9.84 35.74
C PRO A 141 5.69 10.91 36.04
N ARG A 142 5.68 11.46 37.25
CA ARG A 142 4.76 12.56 37.61
C ARG A 142 4.81 13.59 36.48
N ALA A 143 3.68 13.78 35.81
CA ALA A 143 3.56 14.73 34.72
C ALA A 143 4.12 16.07 35.20
N ARG A 144 5.25 16.50 34.63
CA ARG A 144 5.64 17.90 34.77
C ARG A 144 4.57 18.67 33.98
N GLY A 145 3.97 19.68 34.58
CA GLY A 145 2.84 20.42 33.99
C GLY A 145 3.07 20.79 32.52
N ARG A 146 1.98 20.91 31.76
CA ARG A 146 2.02 21.30 30.35
C ARG A 146 2.86 22.57 30.17
N VAL A 147 3.70 22.59 29.13
CA VAL A 147 4.50 23.76 28.78
C VAL A 147 3.57 24.88 28.32
N GLU A 148 3.52 25.97 29.09
CA GLU A 148 2.78 27.17 28.74
C GLU A 148 3.52 27.94 27.63
N LEU A 149 2.81 28.26 26.54
CA LEU A 149 3.38 28.98 25.40
C LEU A 149 3.27 30.51 25.54
N GLY A 150 2.50 30.98 26.53
CA GLY A 150 2.07 32.38 26.63
C GLY A 150 1.06 32.78 25.55
N PRO A 151 0.61 34.05 25.53
CA PRO A 151 -0.40 34.54 24.59
C PRO A 151 0.12 34.50 23.15
N GLN A 152 -0.70 33.98 22.23
CA GLN A 152 -0.37 33.93 20.80
C GLN A 152 -0.52 35.33 20.17
N PRO A 153 0.53 35.91 19.56
CA PRO A 153 0.42 37.17 18.84
C PRO A 153 -0.48 37.08 17.60
N ALA A 154 -1.01 38.22 17.15
CA ALA A 154 -1.73 38.31 15.88
C ALA A 154 -0.86 37.80 14.71
N PRO A 155 -1.44 37.12 13.71
CA PRO A 155 -0.70 36.66 12.53
C PRO A 155 -0.23 37.82 11.65
N GLY A 156 0.89 37.64 10.94
CA GLY A 156 1.32 38.56 9.89
C GLY A 156 2.01 39.84 10.37
N ASP A 157 2.45 39.91 11.63
CA ASP A 157 3.34 40.99 12.08
C ASP A 157 4.73 40.83 11.42
N ALA A 158 5.06 41.76 10.52
CA ALA A 158 6.35 41.79 9.82
C ALA A 158 7.54 41.85 10.79
N GLY A 159 7.37 42.48 11.96
CA GLY A 159 8.38 42.53 13.00
C GLY A 159 8.66 41.16 13.62
N GLN A 160 7.59 40.39 13.91
CA GLN A 160 7.70 39.01 14.41
C GLN A 160 8.34 38.08 13.39
N LEU A 161 7.98 38.20 12.11
CA LEU A 161 8.57 37.40 11.04
C LEU A 161 10.07 37.70 10.89
N ALA A 162 10.46 38.98 10.89
CA ALA A 162 11.86 39.38 10.80
C ALA A 162 12.68 38.92 12.03
N LEU A 163 12.10 39.03 13.22
CA LEU A 163 12.72 38.51 14.46
C LEU A 163 12.91 36.99 14.37
N GLY A 164 11.89 36.24 13.95
CA GLY A 164 11.96 34.79 13.80
C GLY A 164 13.01 34.34 12.80
N ALA A 165 13.12 35.04 11.66
CA ALA A 165 14.15 34.77 10.65
C ALA A 165 15.57 34.96 11.19
N ARG A 166 15.81 36.00 12.02
CA ARG A 166 17.11 36.19 12.69
C ARG A 166 17.39 35.08 13.69
N LEU A 167 16.42 34.78 14.56
CA LEU A 167 16.55 33.75 15.59
C LEU A 167 16.79 32.35 14.99
N TRP A 168 16.29 32.07 13.79
CA TRP A 168 16.54 30.81 13.08
C TRP A 168 18.05 30.55 12.85
N HIS A 169 18.81 31.61 12.60
CA HIS A 169 20.26 31.54 12.44
C HIS A 169 20.97 31.61 13.80
N GLU A 170 20.59 32.54 14.67
CA GLU A 170 21.23 32.75 15.99
C GLU A 170 21.07 31.55 16.93
N ARG A 171 19.96 30.82 16.84
CA ARG A 171 19.70 29.60 17.62
C ARG A 171 20.18 28.32 16.91
N ALA A 172 20.94 28.45 15.83
CA ALA A 172 21.52 27.35 15.05
C ALA A 172 20.50 26.36 14.45
N CYS A 173 19.23 26.74 14.29
CA CYS A 173 18.20 25.89 13.69
C CYS A 173 18.58 25.45 12.26
N ALA A 174 19.20 26.35 11.51
CA ALA A 174 19.65 26.13 10.13
C ALA A 174 20.74 25.02 9.99
N VAL A 175 21.46 24.66 11.06
CA VAL A 175 22.49 23.60 11.02
C VAL A 175 21.88 22.24 10.70
N CYS A 176 20.69 21.97 11.22
CA CYS A 176 19.95 20.74 10.94
C CYS A 176 18.90 20.97 9.85
N HIS A 177 18.13 22.04 9.93
CA HIS A 177 16.98 22.25 9.06
C HIS A 177 17.31 22.97 7.73
N GLY A 178 18.50 23.55 7.59
CA GLY A 178 18.90 24.35 6.44
C GLY A 178 18.35 25.79 6.49
N ALA A 179 18.88 26.66 5.63
CA ALA A 179 18.52 28.08 5.61
C ALA A 179 17.04 28.34 5.27
N ARG A 180 16.40 27.42 4.54
CA ARG A 180 14.98 27.51 4.15
C ARG A 180 14.10 26.41 4.77
N GLY A 181 14.61 25.74 5.80
CA GLY A 181 13.87 24.69 6.51
C GLY A 181 13.60 23.41 5.72
N ARG A 182 14.39 23.12 4.66
CA ARG A 182 14.18 21.96 3.78
C ARG A 182 14.74 20.64 4.33
N GLY A 183 15.38 20.68 5.50
CA GLY A 183 16.04 19.51 6.09
C GLY A 183 17.39 19.18 5.43
N ASP A 184 18.00 20.16 4.77
CA ASP A 184 19.24 20.07 4.01
C ASP A 184 20.40 20.80 4.70
N GLY A 185 20.30 21.02 6.01
CA GLY A 185 21.39 21.60 6.80
C GLY A 185 22.62 20.68 6.80
N PRO A 186 23.84 21.24 7.02
CA PRO A 186 25.08 20.47 6.97
C PRO A 186 25.12 19.26 7.92
N ALA A 187 24.38 19.31 9.03
CA ALA A 187 24.31 18.18 9.98
C ALA A 187 23.20 17.16 9.65
N ALA A 188 22.30 17.44 8.70
CA ALA A 188 21.07 16.67 8.50
C ALA A 188 21.32 15.19 8.18
N LEU A 189 22.29 14.90 7.30
CA LEU A 189 22.62 13.53 6.88
C LEU A 189 23.18 12.66 8.03
N GLY A 190 23.74 13.29 9.06
CA GLY A 190 24.31 12.60 10.22
C GLY A 190 23.29 12.26 11.31
N LEU A 191 22.08 12.85 11.27
CA LEU A 191 21.11 12.66 12.36
C LEU A 191 20.51 11.27 12.35
N ARG A 192 20.31 10.72 13.56
CA ARG A 192 19.71 9.41 13.80
C ARG A 192 18.56 9.53 14.80
N ASP A 193 17.56 8.66 14.67
CA ASP A 193 16.53 8.50 15.69
C ASP A 193 16.99 7.53 16.79
N ALA A 194 16.14 7.34 17.81
CA ALA A 194 16.43 6.40 18.90
C ALA A 194 16.57 4.94 18.47
N ALA A 195 16.14 4.58 17.26
CA ALA A 195 16.32 3.25 16.67
C ALA A 195 17.59 3.15 15.80
N GLY A 196 18.41 4.21 15.76
CA GLY A 196 19.63 4.27 14.95
C GLY A 196 19.38 4.47 13.45
N LEU A 197 18.14 4.73 13.04
CA LEU A 197 17.80 4.96 11.63
C LEU A 197 18.12 6.41 11.25
N ALA A 198 18.53 6.62 9.99
CA ALA A 198 18.70 7.95 9.43
C ALA A 198 17.40 8.75 9.57
N ALA A 199 17.46 9.88 10.28
CA ALA A 199 16.29 10.68 10.62
C ALA A 199 16.60 12.18 10.42
N PRO A 200 16.90 12.62 9.17
CA PRO A 200 17.05 14.04 8.88
C PRO A 200 15.76 14.78 9.18
N PRO A 201 15.82 16.10 9.46
CA PRO A 201 14.60 16.88 9.60
C PRO A 201 13.80 16.83 8.30
N TYR A 202 12.48 16.78 8.42
CA TYR A 202 11.63 16.84 7.23
C TYR A 202 11.57 18.27 6.69
N ASP A 203 11.22 18.39 5.41
CA ASP A 203 11.00 19.68 4.75
C ASP A 203 9.82 20.43 5.39
N LEU A 204 10.11 21.49 6.14
CA LEU A 204 9.13 22.34 6.81
C LEU A 204 8.32 23.17 5.82
N SER A 205 8.79 23.38 4.59
CA SER A 205 8.02 24.05 3.54
C SER A 205 6.83 23.21 3.05
N ALA A 206 6.87 21.89 3.29
CA ALA A 206 5.74 20.99 3.09
C ALA A 206 4.73 21.01 4.26
N GLY A 207 5.06 21.67 5.37
CA GLY A 207 4.22 21.84 6.56
C GLY A 207 4.70 21.06 7.78
N VAL A 208 4.35 21.54 8.97
CA VAL A 208 4.70 20.94 10.27
C VAL A 208 3.95 19.62 10.48
N ARG A 209 4.66 18.57 10.92
CA ARG A 209 4.08 17.22 11.13
C ARG A 209 3.36 17.01 12.46
N ARG A 210 3.52 17.90 13.44
CA ARG A 210 2.81 17.79 14.72
C ARG A 210 1.28 17.85 14.47
N PRO A 211 0.45 16.98 15.08
CA PRO A 211 -1.00 17.00 14.88
C PRO A 211 -1.62 18.37 15.20
N HIS A 212 -2.40 18.89 14.27
CA HIS A 212 -3.15 20.15 14.39
C HIS A 212 -4.23 20.23 13.32
N ASP A 213 -5.26 21.05 13.55
CA ASP A 213 -6.22 21.39 12.51
C ASP A 213 -5.54 22.22 11.41
N VAL A 214 -5.29 21.58 10.27
CA VAL A 214 -4.65 22.20 9.10
C VAL A 214 -5.54 23.23 8.39
N MET A 215 -6.82 23.35 8.78
CA MET A 215 -7.78 24.32 8.27
C MET A 215 -7.89 25.54 9.19
N HIS A 216 -7.58 25.43 10.48
CA HIS A 216 -7.68 26.54 11.42
C HIS A 216 -6.50 27.53 11.27
N PRO A 217 -6.78 28.82 10.99
CA PRO A 217 -5.74 29.85 10.93
C PRO A 217 -4.97 29.93 12.26
N GLY A 218 -3.64 29.81 12.21
CA GLY A 218 -2.78 29.91 13.38
C GLY A 218 -2.50 28.60 14.13
N ALA A 219 -3.23 27.51 13.84
CA ALA A 219 -2.95 26.19 14.44
C ALA A 219 -1.55 25.67 14.11
N VAL A 220 -1.04 25.96 12.90
CA VAL A 220 0.33 25.65 12.49
C VAL A 220 1.39 26.36 13.36
N ARG A 221 1.11 27.59 13.79
CA ARG A 221 2.01 28.35 14.67
C ARG A 221 2.04 27.75 16.07
N VAL A 222 0.88 27.38 16.60
CA VAL A 222 0.78 26.64 17.88
C VAL A 222 1.56 25.32 17.79
N ALA A 223 1.40 24.59 16.68
CA ALA A 223 2.11 23.34 16.43
C ALA A 223 3.63 23.52 16.36
N ALA A 224 4.10 24.57 15.68
CA ALA A 224 5.52 24.92 15.60
C ALA A 224 6.07 25.34 16.97
N ALA A 225 5.43 26.30 17.65
CA ALA A 225 5.83 26.78 18.97
C ALA A 225 5.92 25.63 19.98
N ARG A 226 4.91 24.75 20.01
CA ARG A 226 4.92 23.61 20.93
C ARG A 226 6.01 22.60 20.57
N SER A 227 6.31 22.37 19.29
CA SER A 227 7.40 21.48 18.87
C SER A 227 8.77 22.02 19.30
N ILE A 228 8.99 23.33 19.20
CA ILE A 228 10.23 23.99 19.65
C ILE A 228 10.35 23.89 21.18
N ALA A 229 9.27 24.20 21.90
CA ALA A 229 9.28 24.25 23.36
C ALA A 229 9.42 22.87 24.02
N THR A 230 8.83 21.81 23.43
CA THR A 230 8.84 20.46 24.04
C THR A 230 9.93 19.54 23.50
N GLY A 231 10.56 19.93 22.38
CA GLY A 231 11.38 19.05 21.56
C GLY A 231 10.60 17.85 21.01
N LEU A 232 11.30 16.96 20.30
CA LEU A 232 10.71 15.73 19.73
C LEU A 232 11.48 14.50 20.23
N PRO A 233 10.98 13.82 21.27
CA PRO A 233 11.59 12.61 21.80
C PRO A 233 11.92 11.54 20.76
N GLY A 234 13.04 10.87 21.00
CA GLY A 234 13.56 9.85 20.08
C GLY A 234 14.07 10.39 18.76
N THR A 235 14.28 11.70 18.65
CA THR A 235 14.94 12.36 17.53
C THR A 235 16.04 13.28 18.07
N ALA A 236 16.86 13.82 17.17
CA ALA A 236 17.88 14.81 17.51
C ALA A 236 17.32 16.22 17.78
N MET A 237 16.00 16.45 17.74
CA MET A 237 15.40 17.77 17.98
C MET A 237 15.16 18.02 19.48
N PRO A 238 15.97 18.85 20.16
CA PRO A 238 15.86 19.10 21.60
C PRO A 238 14.70 20.05 21.91
N ALA A 239 14.38 20.17 23.20
CA ALA A 239 13.50 21.22 23.71
C ALA A 239 14.28 22.54 23.85
N PHE A 240 13.68 23.66 23.45
CA PHE A 240 14.24 24.99 23.61
C PHE A 240 13.45 25.78 24.65
N SER A 241 14.11 26.24 25.70
CA SER A 241 13.54 27.16 26.68
C SER A 241 13.77 28.60 26.22
N LEU A 242 12.73 29.24 25.67
CA LEU A 242 12.78 30.59 25.11
C LEU A 242 11.72 31.49 25.74
N PRO A 243 11.96 32.81 25.83
CA PRO A 243 10.91 33.78 26.15
C PRO A 243 9.74 33.65 25.16
N SER A 244 8.50 33.83 25.64
CA SER A 244 7.28 33.63 24.82
C SER A 244 7.30 34.41 23.51
N GLY A 245 7.76 35.67 23.52
CA GLY A 245 7.88 36.49 22.30
C GLY A 245 8.85 35.90 21.26
N GLU A 246 10.02 35.41 21.68
CA GLU A 246 11.00 34.77 20.78
C GLU A 246 10.47 33.43 20.23
N LEU A 247 9.79 32.65 21.08
CA LEU A 247 9.18 31.39 20.69
C LEU A 247 8.12 31.59 19.60
N TRP A 248 7.25 32.58 19.78
CA TRP A 248 6.22 32.91 18.80
C TRP A 248 6.81 33.50 17.51
N ALA A 249 7.88 34.30 17.59
CA ALA A 249 8.59 34.81 16.42
C ALA A 249 9.17 33.65 15.57
N LEU A 250 9.85 32.68 16.19
CA LEU A 250 10.34 31.48 15.50
C LEU A 250 9.19 30.67 14.90
N ALA A 251 8.08 30.51 15.61
CA ALA A 251 6.91 29.80 15.12
C ALA A 251 6.25 30.50 13.91
N GLU A 252 6.22 31.83 13.88
CA GLU A 252 5.78 32.64 12.74
C GLU A 252 6.67 32.37 11.52
N TYR A 253 8.00 32.42 11.71
CA TYR A 253 8.95 32.14 10.64
C TYR A 253 8.77 30.73 10.06
N VAL A 254 8.67 29.70 10.92
CA VAL A 254 8.42 28.32 10.48
C VAL A 254 7.10 28.21 9.70
N ALA A 255 6.04 28.88 10.15
CA ALA A 255 4.77 28.89 9.45
C ALA A 255 4.85 29.58 8.07
N SER A 256 5.69 30.61 7.92
CA SER A 256 5.90 31.31 6.65
C SER A 256 6.69 30.52 5.60
N LEU A 257 7.40 29.46 6.00
CA LEU A 257 8.18 28.63 5.06
C LEU A 257 7.29 27.84 4.10
N ARG A 258 5.98 27.73 4.40
CA ARG A 258 5.04 26.91 3.63
C ARG A 258 4.72 27.56 2.28
N GLY A 259 4.96 26.83 1.19
CA GLY A 259 4.54 27.24 -0.16
C GLY A 259 3.04 27.01 -0.43
N PRO A 260 2.49 27.51 -1.57
CA PRO A 260 1.12 27.24 -1.98
C PRO A 260 0.82 25.74 -2.00
N ARG A 261 -0.31 25.35 -1.40
CA ARG A 261 -0.71 23.96 -1.23
C ARG A 261 -1.06 23.36 -2.60
N ALA A 262 -0.32 22.37 -3.08
CA ALA A 262 -0.76 21.58 -4.23
C ALA A 262 -2.07 20.86 -3.85
N ALA A 263 -3.16 21.20 -4.54
CA ALA A 263 -4.44 20.54 -4.37
C ALA A 263 -4.37 19.15 -5.01
N GLY A 264 -4.76 18.11 -4.25
CA GLY A 264 -4.75 16.71 -4.70
C GLY A 264 -3.42 16.02 -4.39
N GLY A 265 -3.28 15.52 -3.17
CA GLY A 265 -2.03 14.92 -2.69
C GLY A 265 -1.72 13.61 -3.42
N GLU A 266 -0.77 13.65 -4.35
CA GLU A 266 -0.06 12.47 -4.81
C GLU A 266 0.46 11.68 -3.58
N LEU A 267 0.31 10.35 -3.60
CA LEU A 267 0.87 9.55 -2.51
C LEU A 267 2.38 9.76 -2.41
N PRO A 268 2.93 9.93 -1.19
CA PRO A 268 4.37 10.06 -0.99
C PRO A 268 5.13 8.93 -1.66
N ARG A 269 6.20 9.28 -2.38
CA ARG A 269 7.15 8.32 -2.92
C ARG A 269 7.91 7.64 -1.78
N LEU A 270 8.26 6.37 -1.97
CA LEU A 270 9.20 5.69 -1.11
C LEU A 270 10.59 6.34 -1.25
N PRO A 271 11.27 6.66 -0.14
CA PRO A 271 12.65 7.14 -0.20
C PRO A 271 13.58 6.08 -0.80
N ASP A 272 14.59 6.52 -1.55
CA ASP A 272 15.57 5.62 -2.18
C ASP A 272 16.28 4.74 -1.14
N ALA A 273 16.53 5.26 0.06
CA ALA A 273 17.10 4.49 1.17
C ALA A 273 16.23 3.30 1.61
N ALA A 274 14.90 3.46 1.61
CA ALA A 274 13.97 2.37 1.97
C ALA A 274 13.93 1.31 0.86
N ILE A 275 13.97 1.74 -0.40
CA ILE A 275 14.08 0.84 -1.57
C ILE A 275 15.40 0.06 -1.53
N ALA A 276 16.51 0.74 -1.22
CA ALA A 276 17.83 0.13 -1.08
C ALA A 276 17.86 -0.87 0.10
N ALA A 277 17.26 -0.53 1.24
CA ALA A 277 17.14 -1.44 2.37
C ALA A 277 16.41 -2.75 1.99
N ASP A 278 15.29 -2.68 1.27
CA ASP A 278 14.59 -3.88 0.78
C ASP A 278 15.37 -4.64 -0.31
N ARG A 279 16.34 -4.03 -0.99
CA ARG A 279 17.26 -4.76 -1.87
C ARG A 279 18.29 -5.55 -1.08
N THR A 280 18.74 -5.02 0.06
CA THR A 280 19.72 -5.68 0.93
C THR A 280 19.10 -6.75 1.83
N ALA A 281 17.89 -6.53 2.32
CA ALA A 281 17.13 -7.44 3.18
C ALA A 281 15.71 -7.58 2.62
N PRO A 282 15.50 -8.45 1.62
CA PRO A 282 14.25 -8.50 0.87
C PRO A 282 13.05 -8.96 1.68
N THR A 283 11.97 -8.18 1.61
CA THR A 283 10.64 -8.64 2.00
C THR A 283 10.18 -9.76 1.07
N GLU A 284 9.72 -10.88 1.61
CA GLU A 284 9.19 -11.99 0.80
C GLU A 284 7.89 -11.57 0.10
N ALA A 285 7.89 -11.61 -1.24
CA ALA A 285 6.69 -11.32 -2.03
C ALA A 285 5.72 -12.51 -1.98
N GLY A 286 4.40 -12.28 -2.01
CA GLY A 286 3.42 -13.37 -1.93
C GLY A 286 3.29 -14.00 -0.54
N VAL A 287 3.91 -13.40 0.46
CA VAL A 287 3.79 -13.77 1.87
C VAL A 287 3.16 -12.62 2.61
N TRP A 288 2.28 -12.92 3.56
CA TRP A 288 1.75 -11.90 4.44
C TRP A 288 2.82 -11.52 5.47
N PRO A 289 3.41 -10.31 5.42
CA PRO A 289 4.54 -9.97 6.27
C PRO A 289 4.09 -9.53 7.67
N GLY A 290 2.79 -9.55 7.94
CA GLY A 290 2.17 -8.95 9.12
C GLY A 290 2.68 -9.61 10.40
N ARG A 291 3.50 -8.87 11.14
CA ARG A 291 3.87 -9.20 12.52
C ARG A 291 2.87 -8.54 13.47
N GLY A 292 2.64 -9.18 14.61
CA GLY A 292 1.78 -8.65 15.68
C GLY A 292 0.40 -9.30 15.80
N ASP A 293 0.03 -10.21 14.90
CA ASP A 293 -1.04 -11.20 15.12
C ASP A 293 -0.41 -12.60 15.00
N PRO A 294 0.12 -13.17 16.10
CA PRO A 294 0.84 -14.44 16.07
C PRO A 294 -0.01 -15.61 15.53
N ALA A 295 -1.33 -15.56 15.73
CA ALA A 295 -2.23 -16.60 15.27
C ALA A 295 -2.38 -16.56 13.73
N ALA A 296 -2.58 -15.37 13.16
CA ALA A 296 -2.59 -15.22 11.71
C ALA A 296 -1.19 -15.45 11.11
N GLU A 297 -0.12 -15.01 11.77
CA GLU A 297 1.25 -15.15 11.27
C GLU A 297 1.66 -16.63 11.18
N ALA A 298 1.28 -17.44 12.17
CA ALA A 298 1.51 -18.88 12.15
C ALA A 298 0.84 -19.60 10.95
N VAL A 299 -0.19 -18.99 10.36
CA VAL A 299 -0.99 -19.59 9.28
C VAL A 299 -0.68 -18.98 7.90
N PHE A 300 -0.47 -17.66 7.84
CA PHE A 300 -0.34 -16.88 6.62
C PHE A 300 1.03 -16.21 6.45
N GLY A 301 1.87 -16.23 7.48
CA GLY A 301 3.18 -15.56 7.54
C GLY A 301 4.30 -16.22 6.74
N GLY A 302 3.98 -17.23 5.92
CA GLY A 302 4.95 -17.91 5.06
C GLY A 302 4.35 -18.31 3.72
N VAL A 303 5.20 -18.78 2.82
CA VAL A 303 4.75 -19.45 1.59
C VAL A 303 3.85 -20.62 1.95
N ILE A 304 2.77 -20.82 1.19
CA ILE A 304 1.85 -21.94 1.44
C ILE A 304 2.63 -23.26 1.30
N ALA A 305 2.83 -23.94 2.43
CA ALA A 305 3.46 -25.24 2.46
C ALA A 305 2.58 -26.30 1.78
N PRO A 306 3.18 -27.40 1.27
CA PRO A 306 2.41 -28.58 0.86
C PRO A 306 1.43 -29.01 1.95
N GLN A 307 0.21 -29.37 1.55
CA GLN A 307 -0.85 -29.80 2.47
C GLN A 307 -0.51 -31.13 3.14
N GLY A 308 0.38 -31.92 2.54
CA GLY A 308 0.76 -33.24 3.01
C GLY A 308 -0.30 -34.30 2.69
N PRO A 309 -0.18 -35.51 3.26
CA PRO A 309 -1.14 -36.58 3.02
C PRO A 309 -2.54 -36.19 3.52
N VAL A 310 -3.56 -36.64 2.80
CA VAL A 310 -4.96 -36.45 3.20
C VAL A 310 -5.18 -37.13 4.56
N PRO A 311 -5.70 -36.42 5.58
CA PRO A 311 -6.04 -37.03 6.85
C PRO A 311 -7.12 -38.11 6.67
N ALA A 312 -6.92 -39.28 7.28
CA ALA A 312 -7.85 -40.41 7.18
C ALA A 312 -9.26 -40.11 7.71
N ALA A 313 -9.40 -39.11 8.59
CA ALA A 313 -10.68 -38.67 9.11
C ALA A 313 -11.52 -37.86 8.11
N LEU A 314 -10.95 -37.39 7.00
CA LEU A 314 -11.69 -36.65 5.98
C LEU A 314 -12.48 -37.61 5.10
N ALA A 315 -13.76 -37.31 4.88
CA ALA A 315 -14.57 -38.02 3.90
C ALA A 315 -13.96 -37.86 2.49
N PRO A 316 -14.25 -38.76 1.53
CA PRO A 316 -13.80 -38.60 0.15
C PRO A 316 -14.21 -37.23 -0.45
N ALA A 317 -15.39 -36.73 -0.07
CA ALA A 317 -15.88 -35.40 -0.42
C ALA A 317 -15.12 -34.23 0.27
N GLN A 318 -14.06 -34.50 1.01
CA GLN A 318 -13.25 -33.52 1.71
C GLN A 318 -11.75 -33.72 1.41
N ALA A 319 -11.41 -34.80 0.71
CA ALA A 319 -10.05 -35.24 0.39
C ALA A 319 -9.52 -34.65 -0.93
N SER A 320 -9.90 -33.42 -1.28
CA SER A 320 -9.46 -32.76 -2.51
C SER A 320 -9.24 -31.27 -2.32
N LEU A 321 -8.22 -30.75 -3.01
CA LEU A 321 -7.90 -29.32 -3.08
C LEU A 321 -8.59 -28.61 -4.26
N SER A 322 -9.21 -29.36 -5.18
CA SER A 322 -9.90 -28.79 -6.34
C SER A 322 -11.16 -28.05 -5.92
N TRP A 323 -11.44 -26.91 -6.57
CA TRP A 323 -12.69 -26.17 -6.38
C TRP A 323 -13.93 -27.04 -6.63
N ARG A 324 -13.83 -28.08 -7.48
CA ARG A 324 -14.95 -28.97 -7.81
C ARG A 324 -15.55 -29.63 -6.57
N GLN A 325 -14.70 -29.93 -5.59
CA GLN A 325 -15.15 -30.52 -4.34
C GLN A 325 -15.87 -29.49 -3.46
N CYS A 326 -15.39 -28.24 -3.45
CA CYS A 326 -16.04 -27.13 -2.76
C CYS A 326 -17.42 -26.82 -3.36
N ALA A 327 -17.54 -26.90 -4.69
CA ALA A 327 -18.77 -26.60 -5.42
C ALA A 327 -19.96 -27.51 -5.09
N ARG A 328 -19.73 -28.69 -4.50
CA ARG A 328 -20.80 -29.60 -4.10
C ARG A 328 -21.68 -29.02 -2.99
N CYS A 329 -21.11 -28.19 -2.12
CA CYS A 329 -21.83 -27.50 -1.04
C CYS A 329 -21.89 -25.98 -1.25
N HIS A 330 -20.92 -25.41 -1.97
CA HIS A 330 -20.78 -23.97 -2.20
C HIS A 330 -20.96 -23.61 -3.69
N ALA A 331 -22.06 -24.09 -4.29
CA ALA A 331 -22.31 -23.94 -5.72
C ALA A 331 -22.33 -22.47 -6.18
N ALA A 332 -22.93 -21.58 -5.37
CA ALA A 332 -22.99 -20.15 -5.67
C ALA A 332 -21.58 -19.52 -5.70
N GLN A 333 -20.78 -19.72 -4.64
CA GLN A 333 -19.41 -19.19 -4.57
C GLN A 333 -18.52 -19.78 -5.67
N ALA A 334 -18.67 -21.07 -5.98
CA ALA A 334 -17.93 -21.72 -7.06
C ALA A 334 -18.27 -21.12 -8.43
N ALA A 335 -19.55 -20.84 -8.72
CA ALA A 335 -19.97 -20.20 -9.96
C ALA A 335 -19.40 -18.77 -10.08
N GLN A 336 -19.45 -18.00 -8.99
CA GLN A 336 -18.86 -16.66 -8.93
C GLN A 336 -17.35 -16.70 -9.19
N TRP A 337 -16.63 -17.56 -8.48
CA TRP A 337 -15.18 -17.71 -8.60
C TRP A 337 -14.77 -18.13 -10.02
N ARG A 338 -15.46 -19.08 -10.66
CA ARG A 338 -15.17 -19.52 -12.03
C ARG A 338 -15.21 -18.38 -13.06
N SER A 339 -16.02 -17.35 -12.79
CA SER A 339 -16.16 -16.18 -13.66
C SER A 339 -15.16 -15.06 -13.34
N SER A 340 -14.29 -15.25 -12.36
CA SER A 340 -13.36 -14.24 -11.85
C SER A 340 -11.97 -14.33 -12.49
N ILE A 341 -11.19 -13.25 -12.36
CA ILE A 341 -9.78 -13.27 -12.78
C ILE A 341 -8.90 -14.15 -11.89
N HIS A 342 -9.34 -14.46 -10.66
CA HIS A 342 -8.64 -15.40 -9.77
C HIS A 342 -8.59 -16.82 -10.35
N ALA A 343 -9.72 -17.31 -10.86
CA ALA A 343 -9.77 -18.59 -11.58
C ALA A 343 -8.95 -18.57 -12.88
N ALA A 344 -8.75 -17.39 -13.48
CA ALA A 344 -7.96 -17.19 -14.68
C ALA A 344 -6.50 -16.76 -14.41
N ALA A 345 -6.05 -16.74 -13.15
CA ALA A 345 -4.77 -16.16 -12.76
C ALA A 345 -3.57 -16.90 -13.37
N TYR A 346 -3.66 -18.22 -13.54
CA TYR A 346 -2.67 -19.01 -14.29
C TYR A 346 -2.91 -18.89 -15.81
N SER A 347 -2.87 -17.65 -16.29
CA SER A 347 -3.34 -17.25 -17.62
C SER A 347 -2.45 -17.80 -18.74
N PRO A 348 -2.95 -17.88 -19.98
CA PRO A 348 -2.12 -18.22 -21.13
C PRO A 348 -0.88 -17.33 -21.26
N GLY A 349 -0.98 -16.03 -20.93
CA GLY A 349 0.15 -15.11 -20.99
C GLY A 349 1.25 -15.42 -19.97
N LEU A 350 0.88 -15.88 -18.77
CA LEU A 350 1.85 -16.39 -17.79
C LEU A 350 2.44 -17.72 -18.25
N ARG A 351 1.59 -18.65 -18.69
CA ARG A 351 2.02 -19.98 -19.18
C ARG A 351 3.03 -19.86 -20.31
N ALA A 352 2.84 -18.90 -21.23
CA ALA A 352 3.79 -18.63 -22.30
C ALA A 352 5.19 -18.24 -21.79
N GLN A 353 5.27 -17.50 -20.68
CA GLN A 353 6.54 -17.02 -20.10
C GLN A 353 7.31 -18.09 -19.32
N ILE A 354 6.66 -19.18 -18.92
CA ILE A 354 7.26 -20.23 -18.09
C ILE A 354 7.51 -21.53 -18.86
N VAL A 355 7.17 -21.56 -20.16
CA VAL A 355 7.52 -22.68 -21.06
C VAL A 355 9.04 -22.71 -21.25
N ARG A 356 9.65 -23.88 -20.97
CA ARG A 356 11.09 -24.10 -21.16
C ARG A 356 11.49 -23.93 -22.63
N GLY A 357 12.60 -23.22 -22.87
CA GLY A 357 13.08 -22.94 -24.22
C GLY A 357 12.21 -21.96 -25.02
N GLY A 358 11.23 -21.31 -24.36
CA GLY A 358 10.53 -20.15 -24.90
C GLY A 358 11.38 -18.89 -24.74
N VAL A 359 10.96 -17.80 -25.37
CA VAL A 359 11.70 -16.52 -25.44
C VAL A 359 12.02 -15.92 -24.07
N ALA A 360 11.23 -16.21 -23.04
CA ALA A 360 11.44 -15.69 -21.69
C ALA A 360 12.39 -16.56 -20.83
N ASP A 361 12.49 -17.87 -21.15
CA ASP A 361 13.26 -18.93 -20.47
C ASP A 361 13.57 -18.67 -18.99
N LEU A 362 12.52 -18.47 -18.19
CA LEU A 362 12.65 -18.03 -16.80
C LEU A 362 13.28 -19.10 -15.91
N SER A 363 14.13 -18.66 -14.97
CA SER A 363 14.69 -19.55 -13.94
C SER A 363 13.59 -20.10 -13.03
N ALA A 364 13.83 -21.26 -12.39
CA ALA A 364 12.87 -21.86 -11.45
C ALA A 364 12.50 -20.91 -10.29
N ALA A 365 13.44 -20.08 -9.84
CA ALA A 365 13.19 -19.06 -8.82
C ALA A 365 12.27 -17.93 -9.33
N ALA A 366 12.47 -17.49 -10.58
CA ALA A 366 11.60 -16.51 -11.21
C ALA A 366 10.18 -17.07 -11.43
N ILE A 367 10.06 -18.30 -11.96
CA ILE A 367 8.77 -18.99 -12.12
C ILE A 367 8.04 -19.11 -10.78
N SER A 368 8.76 -19.57 -9.74
CA SER A 368 8.22 -19.66 -8.39
C SER A 368 7.73 -18.31 -7.88
N SER A 369 8.39 -17.21 -8.24
CA SER A 369 7.98 -15.87 -7.79
C SER A 369 6.65 -15.43 -8.37
N CYS A 370 6.37 -15.75 -9.63
CA CYS A 370 5.08 -15.51 -10.26
C CYS A 370 3.99 -16.41 -9.65
N GLN A 371 4.31 -17.69 -9.46
CA GLN A 371 3.36 -18.67 -8.94
C GLN A 371 2.92 -18.39 -7.49
N ARG A 372 3.71 -17.65 -6.69
CA ARG A 372 3.27 -17.19 -5.35
C ARG A 372 1.97 -16.36 -5.36
N CYS A 373 1.59 -15.78 -6.50
CA CYS A 373 0.32 -15.05 -6.65
C CYS A 373 -0.62 -15.69 -7.68
N HIS A 374 -0.06 -16.31 -8.73
CA HIS A 374 -0.86 -16.82 -9.86
C HIS A 374 -1.28 -18.29 -9.75
N GLY A 375 -0.68 -19.04 -8.81
CA GLY A 375 -0.97 -20.44 -8.51
C GLY A 375 -0.33 -20.80 -7.15
N PRO A 376 -0.83 -20.22 -6.05
CA PRO A 376 -0.08 -20.09 -4.80
C PRO A 376 0.02 -21.38 -3.98
N LEU A 377 -0.77 -22.42 -4.29
CA LEU A 377 -0.61 -23.71 -3.62
C LEU A 377 0.69 -24.38 -4.07
N ALA A 378 1.35 -25.09 -3.14
CA ALA A 378 2.54 -25.86 -3.48
C ALA A 378 2.24 -26.93 -4.54
N GLU A 379 1.06 -27.56 -4.48
CA GLU A 379 0.55 -28.58 -5.41
C GLU A 379 0.27 -28.04 -6.83
N GLN A 380 0.28 -26.72 -7.02
CA GLN A 380 0.16 -26.09 -8.34
C GLN A 380 1.52 -25.89 -9.02
N ARG A 381 2.62 -26.24 -8.34
CA ARG A 381 3.98 -25.94 -8.78
C ARG A 381 4.75 -27.22 -9.07
N GLU A 382 5.27 -27.30 -10.29
CA GLU A 382 6.12 -28.42 -10.73
C GLU A 382 7.41 -28.54 -9.91
N ARG A 383 7.93 -27.42 -9.40
CA ARG A 383 9.16 -27.38 -8.61
C ARG A 383 9.03 -26.52 -7.37
N LEU A 384 9.55 -27.03 -6.26
CA LEU A 384 9.65 -26.33 -4.98
C LEU A 384 11.12 -26.14 -4.60
N ALA A 385 11.40 -25.09 -3.84
CA ALA A 385 12.73 -24.88 -3.27
C ALA A 385 12.95 -25.87 -2.12
N GLY A 386 14.06 -26.61 -2.16
CA GLY A 386 14.54 -27.43 -1.06
C GLY A 386 15.19 -26.58 0.04
N ALA A 387 15.56 -27.22 1.14
CA ALA A 387 16.21 -26.55 2.29
C ALA A 387 17.56 -25.90 1.93
N ASP A 388 18.22 -26.41 0.89
CA ASP A 388 19.47 -25.88 0.34
C ASP A 388 19.25 -24.77 -0.72
N GLY A 389 17.99 -24.36 -0.94
CA GLY A 389 17.60 -23.36 -1.94
C GLY A 389 17.54 -23.89 -3.37
N ARG A 390 17.89 -25.16 -3.63
CA ARG A 390 17.79 -25.76 -4.97
C ARG A 390 16.35 -26.13 -5.27
N TYR A 391 15.93 -25.89 -6.51
CA TYR A 391 14.58 -26.27 -6.93
C TYR A 391 14.55 -27.74 -7.37
N VAL A 392 13.66 -28.53 -6.77
CA VAL A 392 13.47 -29.95 -7.07
C VAL A 392 12.06 -30.19 -7.59
N GLU A 393 11.86 -31.27 -8.35
CA GLU A 393 10.54 -31.68 -8.81
C GLU A 393 9.62 -31.99 -7.64
N HIS A 394 8.35 -31.60 -7.76
CA HIS A 394 7.35 -31.77 -6.72
C HIS A 394 6.42 -32.92 -7.07
N ALA A 395 6.55 -34.04 -6.35
CA ALA A 395 5.73 -35.23 -6.57
C ALA A 395 4.22 -34.99 -6.36
N GLY A 396 3.83 -33.98 -5.56
CA GLY A 396 2.44 -33.58 -5.34
C GLY A 396 1.88 -32.60 -6.38
N TYR A 397 2.59 -32.35 -7.49
CA TYR A 397 2.12 -31.45 -8.54
C TYR A 397 0.89 -32.00 -9.26
N SER A 398 -0.12 -31.13 -9.50
CA SER A 398 -1.25 -31.39 -10.40
C SER A 398 -1.41 -30.27 -11.41
N ALA A 399 -1.35 -30.62 -12.69
CA ALA A 399 -1.58 -29.70 -13.79
C ALA A 399 -3.03 -29.19 -13.83
N GLU A 400 -3.99 -30.04 -13.44
CA GLU A 400 -5.40 -29.69 -13.31
C GLU A 400 -5.58 -28.62 -12.23
N LEU A 401 -4.94 -28.79 -11.06
CA LEU A 401 -4.99 -27.82 -9.98
C LEU A 401 -4.27 -26.52 -10.38
N ALA A 402 -3.15 -26.59 -11.09
CA ALA A 402 -2.45 -25.41 -11.58
C ALA A 402 -3.32 -24.57 -12.53
N ALA A 403 -4.12 -25.23 -13.38
CA ALA A 403 -5.08 -24.56 -14.25
C ALA A 403 -6.23 -23.86 -13.51
N GLU A 404 -6.44 -24.13 -12.22
CA GLU A 404 -7.43 -23.43 -11.38
C GLU A 404 -6.95 -22.05 -10.91
N GLY A 405 -5.69 -21.64 -11.14
CA GLY A 405 -5.19 -20.33 -10.73
C GLY A 405 -5.24 -20.12 -9.21
N VAL A 406 -5.84 -19.04 -8.72
CA VAL A 406 -6.08 -18.83 -7.29
C VAL A 406 -7.37 -19.56 -6.90
N THR A 407 -7.26 -20.84 -6.53
CA THR A 407 -8.39 -21.73 -6.22
C THR A 407 -8.89 -21.56 -4.78
N CYS A 408 -10.02 -22.20 -4.43
CA CYS A 408 -10.60 -22.13 -3.09
C CYS A 408 -9.58 -22.51 -2.00
N ALA A 409 -8.84 -23.59 -2.21
CA ALA A 409 -7.84 -24.08 -1.27
C ALA A 409 -6.65 -23.12 -1.10
N SER A 410 -6.31 -22.32 -2.11
CA SER A 410 -5.28 -21.28 -2.02
C SER A 410 -5.57 -20.30 -0.88
N CYS A 411 -6.84 -19.90 -0.75
CA CYS A 411 -7.26 -18.92 0.26
C CYS A 411 -7.73 -19.57 1.57
N HIS A 412 -8.41 -20.72 1.51
CA HIS A 412 -9.17 -21.26 2.63
C HIS A 412 -8.59 -22.54 3.27
N VAL A 413 -7.51 -23.11 2.75
CA VAL A 413 -6.99 -24.39 3.25
C VAL A 413 -5.52 -24.31 3.66
N ARG A 414 -5.22 -24.74 4.88
CA ARG A 414 -3.85 -24.90 5.40
C ARG A 414 -3.75 -26.20 6.18
N ARG A 415 -2.83 -27.10 5.81
CA ARG A 415 -2.67 -28.43 6.41
C ARG A 415 -4.02 -29.17 6.53
N TRP A 416 -4.82 -29.15 5.46
CA TRP A 416 -6.15 -29.74 5.39
C TRP A 416 -7.22 -29.16 6.35
N GLN A 417 -6.92 -28.08 7.07
CA GLN A 417 -7.88 -27.34 7.89
C GLN A 417 -8.53 -26.23 7.05
N ARG A 418 -9.84 -26.00 7.25
CA ARG A 418 -10.58 -24.96 6.53
C ARG A 418 -10.63 -23.70 7.37
N LEU A 419 -10.18 -22.59 6.81
CA LEU A 419 -10.19 -21.29 7.47
C LEU A 419 -11.17 -20.36 6.79
N GLY A 420 -11.81 -19.48 7.55
CA GLY A 420 -12.74 -18.51 7.01
C GLY A 420 -13.04 -17.37 7.98
N PRO A 421 -13.83 -16.38 7.53
CA PRO A 421 -14.25 -15.29 8.39
C PRO A 421 -15.16 -15.77 9.52
N PRO A 422 -15.30 -14.99 10.60
CA PRO A 422 -16.25 -15.27 11.68
C PRO A 422 -17.69 -15.46 11.19
N HIS A 423 -18.51 -16.21 11.92
CA HIS A 423 -19.94 -16.32 11.61
C HIS A 423 -20.66 -14.98 11.81
N ILE A 424 -21.44 -14.57 10.80
CA ILE A 424 -22.27 -13.35 10.83
C ILE A 424 -23.71 -13.62 11.30
N ALA A 425 -24.14 -14.89 11.33
CA ALA A 425 -25.42 -15.32 11.87
C ALA A 425 -25.38 -16.84 12.17
N PRO A 426 -26.24 -17.35 13.08
CA PRO A 426 -26.46 -18.77 13.24
C PRO A 426 -27.04 -19.36 11.95
N SER A 427 -26.41 -20.42 11.45
CA SER A 427 -26.92 -21.20 10.32
C SER A 427 -27.89 -22.27 10.84
N LEU A 428 -29.04 -22.42 10.19
CA LEU A 428 -29.94 -23.56 10.42
C LEU A 428 -29.39 -24.87 9.82
N LEU A 429 -28.39 -24.78 8.95
CA LEU A 429 -27.68 -25.95 8.44
C LEU A 429 -26.71 -26.48 9.49
N PRO A 430 -26.63 -27.81 9.71
CA PRO A 430 -25.67 -28.40 10.62
C PRO A 430 -24.25 -28.00 10.22
N LEU A 431 -23.42 -27.72 11.24
CA LEU A 431 -22.00 -27.47 11.01
C LEU A 431 -21.39 -28.70 10.32
N PRO A 432 -20.57 -28.51 9.29
CA PRO A 432 -19.93 -29.63 8.64
C PRO A 432 -18.95 -30.30 9.61
N GLY A 433 -18.87 -31.64 9.56
CA GLY A 433 -18.03 -32.45 10.44
C GLY A 433 -16.51 -32.38 10.18
N TYR A 434 -15.99 -31.26 9.65
CA TYR A 434 -14.57 -31.05 9.44
C TYR A 434 -14.02 -29.92 10.32
N PRO A 435 -12.71 -29.91 10.64
CA PRO A 435 -12.08 -28.81 11.38
C PRO A 435 -12.21 -27.49 10.62
N ARG A 436 -12.95 -26.55 11.19
CA ARG A 436 -13.05 -25.15 10.72
C ARG A 436 -12.42 -24.23 11.75
N LEU A 437 -11.55 -23.33 11.29
CA LEU A 437 -10.98 -22.26 12.09
C LEU A 437 -11.48 -20.90 11.59
N GLU A 438 -11.86 -20.04 12.53
CA GLU A 438 -12.20 -18.66 12.22
C GLU A 438 -10.95 -17.79 12.32
N ALA A 439 -10.79 -16.87 11.37
CA ALA A 439 -9.72 -15.90 11.40
C ALA A 439 -10.25 -14.51 10.98
N ALA A 440 -10.06 -13.52 11.86
CA ALA A 440 -10.50 -12.15 11.60
C ALA A 440 -9.80 -11.49 10.40
N VAL A 441 -8.63 -12.01 9.99
CA VAL A 441 -7.90 -11.52 8.81
C VAL A 441 -8.73 -11.57 7.53
N TYR A 442 -9.67 -12.52 7.40
CA TYR A 442 -10.56 -12.60 6.22
C TYR A 442 -11.47 -11.37 6.04
N GLU A 443 -11.65 -10.54 7.07
CA GLU A 443 -12.45 -9.31 7.03
C GLU A 443 -11.57 -8.05 6.92
N ARG A 444 -10.25 -8.20 6.78
CA ARG A 444 -9.28 -7.11 6.69
C ARG A 444 -8.59 -7.10 5.33
N ALA A 445 -8.34 -5.91 4.78
CA ALA A 445 -7.75 -5.74 3.45
C ALA A 445 -6.33 -6.32 3.33
N ASP A 446 -5.62 -6.49 4.45
CA ASP A 446 -4.28 -7.05 4.46
C ASP A 446 -4.24 -8.55 4.19
N PHE A 447 -5.39 -9.24 4.14
CA PHE A 447 -5.47 -10.58 3.56
C PHE A 447 -5.14 -10.59 2.05
N CYS A 448 -5.48 -9.52 1.32
CA CYS A 448 -5.24 -9.39 -0.12
C CYS A 448 -3.81 -8.92 -0.44
N LEU A 449 -3.14 -8.33 0.55
CA LEU A 449 -1.82 -7.73 0.44
C LEU A 449 -0.75 -8.62 -0.22
N PRO A 450 -0.62 -9.93 0.10
CA PRO A 450 0.47 -10.75 -0.43
C PRO A 450 0.54 -10.76 -1.96
N CYS A 451 -0.63 -10.68 -2.61
CA CYS A 451 -0.74 -10.69 -4.07
C CYS A 451 -0.99 -9.30 -4.67
N HIS A 452 -1.57 -8.36 -3.90
CA HIS A 452 -1.96 -7.02 -4.37
C HIS A 452 -0.99 -5.89 -3.97
N GLN A 453 0.19 -6.24 -3.45
CA GLN A 453 1.28 -5.29 -3.18
C GLN A 453 2.62 -5.93 -3.48
N LEU A 454 3.37 -5.33 -4.40
CA LEU A 454 4.74 -5.74 -4.66
C LEU A 454 5.73 -5.02 -3.72
N PRO A 455 6.88 -5.65 -3.43
CA PRO A 455 7.86 -5.08 -2.49
C PRO A 455 8.54 -3.80 -2.99
N ALA A 456 9.10 -3.03 -2.05
CA ALA A 456 9.74 -1.74 -2.32
C ALA A 456 10.90 -1.84 -3.32
N ARG A 457 11.67 -2.93 -3.34
CA ARG A 457 12.79 -3.11 -4.30
C ARG A 457 12.38 -3.06 -5.77
N GLN A 458 11.11 -3.34 -6.06
CA GLN A 458 10.53 -3.28 -7.41
C GLN A 458 9.94 -1.90 -7.74
N ALA A 459 10.19 -0.88 -6.91
CA ALA A 459 9.66 0.45 -7.16
C ALA A 459 10.25 1.10 -8.41
N VAL A 460 9.39 1.76 -9.18
CA VAL A 460 9.72 2.60 -10.34
C VAL A 460 9.24 4.01 -10.01
N ALA A 461 10.12 5.00 -10.12
CA ALA A 461 9.85 6.38 -9.70
C ALA A 461 9.33 6.49 -8.25
N GLY A 462 9.87 5.68 -7.33
CA GLY A 462 9.51 5.69 -5.91
C GLY A 462 8.17 5.00 -5.58
N ARG A 463 7.57 4.25 -6.51
CA ARG A 463 6.35 3.46 -6.28
C ARG A 463 6.50 2.01 -6.75
N PRO A 464 6.20 1.00 -5.92
CA PRO A 464 6.11 -0.41 -6.32
C PRO A 464 5.37 -0.61 -7.64
N LEU A 465 5.75 -1.62 -8.43
CA LEU A 465 5.06 -1.94 -9.69
C LEU A 465 3.56 -2.17 -9.45
N LEU A 466 3.22 -2.92 -8.40
CA LEU A 466 1.86 -3.11 -7.89
C LEU A 466 1.77 -2.47 -6.51
N ASP A 467 0.98 -1.40 -6.38
CA ASP A 467 0.95 -0.54 -5.18
C ASP A 467 -0.47 -0.41 -4.59
N THR A 468 -1.38 -1.30 -4.98
CA THR A 468 -2.82 -1.19 -4.72
C THR A 468 -3.17 -1.16 -3.24
N TYR A 469 -2.54 -2.02 -2.43
CA TYR A 469 -2.79 -2.00 -0.99
C TYR A 469 -2.34 -0.70 -0.36
N ARG A 470 -1.14 -0.20 -0.70
CA ARG A 470 -0.65 1.08 -0.17
C ARG A 470 -1.54 2.24 -0.61
N GLU A 471 -2.02 2.22 -1.85
CA GLU A 471 -2.95 3.22 -2.37
C GLU A 471 -4.27 3.25 -1.58
N TRP A 472 -4.84 2.08 -1.31
CA TRP A 472 -6.01 1.93 -0.45
C TRP A 472 -5.74 2.41 0.99
N LEU A 473 -4.63 1.94 1.56
CA LEU A 473 -4.23 2.20 2.94
C LEU A 473 -4.06 3.69 3.22
N GLN A 474 -3.47 4.42 2.27
CA GLN A 474 -3.26 5.87 2.40
C GLN A 474 -4.45 6.68 1.87
N GLY A 475 -5.40 6.01 1.21
CA GLY A 475 -6.61 6.58 0.65
C GLY A 475 -7.72 6.86 1.67
N PRO A 476 -8.80 7.54 1.24
CA PRO A 476 -9.94 7.87 2.09
C PRO A 476 -10.77 6.65 2.49
N TYR A 477 -10.69 5.55 1.76
CA TYR A 477 -11.49 4.35 2.01
C TYR A 477 -11.01 3.59 3.25
N MET A 478 -9.70 3.46 3.45
CA MET A 478 -9.15 2.93 4.70
C MET A 478 -9.62 3.76 5.90
N ARG A 479 -9.58 5.10 5.80
CA ARG A 479 -10.03 6.00 6.88
C ARG A 479 -11.49 5.77 7.25
N ARG A 480 -12.36 5.54 6.26
CA ARG A 480 -13.78 5.18 6.47
C ARG A 480 -13.99 3.71 6.84
N GLY A 481 -12.91 2.94 6.95
CA GLY A 481 -12.92 1.54 7.35
C GLY A 481 -13.41 0.61 6.25
N VAL A 482 -13.55 1.08 5.02
CA VAL A 482 -13.99 0.29 3.87
C VAL A 482 -12.82 -0.58 3.41
N GLN A 483 -12.86 -1.86 3.76
CA GLN A 483 -11.89 -2.88 3.36
C GLN A 483 -12.14 -3.38 1.92
N CYS A 484 -11.14 -3.99 1.28
CA CYS A 484 -11.23 -4.57 -0.06
C CYS A 484 -12.47 -5.46 -0.25
N GLN A 485 -12.78 -6.26 0.78
CA GLN A 485 -13.90 -7.20 0.80
C GLN A 485 -15.26 -6.51 0.62
N HIS A 486 -15.46 -5.29 1.14
CA HIS A 486 -16.76 -4.61 1.04
C HIS A 486 -17.14 -4.29 -0.41
N CYS A 487 -16.15 -4.09 -1.29
CA CYS A 487 -16.38 -3.77 -2.70
C CYS A 487 -16.11 -4.95 -3.64
N HIS A 488 -15.08 -5.76 -3.36
CA HIS A 488 -14.67 -6.88 -4.23
C HIS A 488 -15.21 -8.24 -3.80
N MET A 489 -15.79 -8.33 -2.60
CA MET A 489 -16.49 -9.50 -2.06
C MET A 489 -17.78 -9.08 -1.32
N PRO A 490 -18.64 -8.22 -1.92
CA PRO A 490 -19.85 -7.76 -1.26
C PRO A 490 -20.67 -8.99 -0.85
N ASN A 491 -21.23 -8.99 0.36
CA ASN A 491 -21.96 -10.15 0.89
C ASN A 491 -21.18 -11.48 0.86
N ARG A 492 -19.84 -11.43 0.97
CA ARG A 492 -18.93 -12.58 0.85
C ARG A 492 -19.01 -13.30 -0.51
N GLU A 493 -19.40 -12.59 -1.56
CA GLU A 493 -19.33 -13.08 -2.94
C GLU A 493 -17.88 -13.32 -3.39
N HIS A 494 -17.69 -14.27 -4.30
CA HIS A 494 -16.37 -14.67 -4.81
C HIS A 494 -16.21 -14.30 -6.29
N SER A 495 -16.84 -13.22 -6.74
CA SER A 495 -16.78 -12.76 -8.12
C SER A 495 -15.53 -11.92 -8.41
N PHE A 496 -14.98 -11.25 -7.39
CA PHE A 496 -13.74 -10.46 -7.44
C PHE A 496 -13.70 -9.50 -8.64
N ARG A 497 -14.82 -8.83 -8.91
CA ARG A 497 -14.95 -7.94 -10.08
C ARG A 497 -13.99 -6.76 -9.98
N GLY A 498 -13.55 -6.25 -11.13
CA GLY A 498 -12.52 -5.23 -11.24
C GLY A 498 -12.50 -4.61 -12.63
N ILE A 499 -11.32 -4.24 -13.13
CA ILE A 499 -11.18 -3.51 -14.40
C ILE A 499 -11.68 -4.29 -15.64
N HIS A 500 -11.79 -5.62 -15.57
CA HIS A 500 -12.36 -6.45 -16.63
C HIS A 500 -13.90 -6.48 -16.64
N ASP A 501 -14.56 -5.82 -15.67
CA ASP A 501 -16.02 -5.77 -15.53
C ASP A 501 -16.55 -4.34 -15.80
N PRO A 502 -17.35 -4.13 -16.86
CA PRO A 502 -17.81 -2.80 -17.24
C PRO A 502 -18.64 -2.08 -16.16
N ASP A 503 -19.50 -2.81 -15.46
CA ASP A 503 -20.39 -2.23 -14.45
C ASP A 503 -19.60 -1.78 -13.22
N THR A 504 -18.61 -2.56 -12.80
CA THR A 504 -17.67 -2.19 -11.75
C THR A 504 -16.92 -0.90 -12.11
N VAL A 505 -16.48 -0.72 -13.36
CA VAL A 505 -15.83 0.52 -13.78
C VAL A 505 -16.80 1.69 -13.77
N ARG A 506 -18.03 1.52 -14.27
CA ARG A 506 -19.06 2.58 -14.25
C ARG A 506 -19.42 3.04 -12.84
N GLN A 507 -19.40 2.14 -11.86
CA GLN A 507 -19.58 2.50 -10.44
C GLN A 507 -18.37 3.24 -9.87
N GLY A 508 -17.17 2.98 -10.40
CA GLY A 508 -15.91 3.58 -9.97
C GLY A 508 -15.61 4.97 -10.53
N VAL A 509 -16.17 5.31 -11.70
CA VAL A 509 -15.83 6.54 -12.44
C VAL A 509 -17.06 7.37 -12.78
N ALA A 510 -17.01 8.66 -12.47
CA ALA A 510 -17.96 9.64 -12.99
C ALA A 510 -17.30 10.43 -14.11
N VAL A 511 -18.03 10.74 -15.18
CA VAL A 511 -17.56 11.64 -16.24
C VAL A 511 -18.51 12.82 -16.41
N LYS A 512 -17.96 13.96 -16.76
CA LYS A 512 -18.70 15.19 -17.07
C LYS A 512 -18.19 15.80 -18.36
N LEU A 513 -19.10 16.07 -19.28
CA LEU A 513 -18.83 16.79 -20.51
C LEU A 513 -19.49 18.18 -20.49
N THR A 514 -18.73 19.20 -20.88
CA THR A 514 -19.25 20.54 -21.15
C THR A 514 -18.66 21.05 -22.46
N ALA A 515 -19.45 21.74 -23.26
CA ALA A 515 -18.99 22.29 -24.53
C ALA A 515 -19.64 23.66 -24.80
N SER A 516 -18.91 24.55 -25.48
CA SER A 516 -19.40 25.89 -25.82
C SER A 516 -18.78 26.39 -27.12
N ARG A 517 -19.55 27.11 -27.93
CA ARG A 517 -19.08 27.82 -29.12
C ARG A 517 -18.91 29.31 -28.79
N SER A 518 -17.75 29.89 -29.08
CA SER A 518 -17.52 31.34 -28.96
C SER A 518 -18.13 32.10 -30.13
N GLY A 519 -18.32 33.41 -29.99
CA GLY A 519 -18.73 34.28 -31.11
C GLY A 519 -17.73 34.32 -32.27
N THR A 520 -16.48 33.89 -32.05
CA THR A 520 -15.45 33.71 -33.09
C THR A 520 -15.50 32.34 -33.77
N GLY A 521 -16.49 31.50 -33.44
CA GLY A 521 -16.69 30.17 -34.02
C GLY A 521 -15.85 29.06 -33.40
N VAL A 522 -15.01 29.35 -32.40
CA VAL A 522 -14.18 28.37 -31.70
C VAL A 522 -15.06 27.50 -30.79
N VAL A 523 -14.96 26.18 -30.94
CA VAL A 523 -15.66 25.24 -30.06
C VAL A 523 -14.70 24.74 -29.00
N THR A 524 -15.00 25.05 -27.74
CA THR A 524 -14.26 24.55 -26.58
C THR A 524 -15.03 23.42 -25.93
N VAL A 525 -14.36 22.30 -25.69
CA VAL A 525 -14.90 21.12 -25.01
C VAL A 525 -14.04 20.81 -23.79
N ARG A 526 -14.68 20.62 -22.65
CA ARG A 526 -14.07 20.16 -21.41
C ARG A 526 -14.69 18.83 -21.01
N GLY A 527 -13.86 17.80 -20.97
CA GLY A 527 -14.15 16.52 -20.35
C GLY A 527 -13.51 16.40 -18.99
N VAL A 528 -14.22 15.81 -18.04
CA VAL A 528 -13.73 15.50 -16.70
C VAL A 528 -14.00 14.03 -16.42
N ALA A 529 -13.02 13.31 -15.88
CA ALA A 529 -13.18 11.98 -15.31
C ALA A 529 -12.79 12.02 -13.83
N THR A 530 -13.65 11.52 -12.95
CA THR A 530 -13.48 11.59 -11.49
C THR A 530 -13.52 10.17 -10.92
N ASN A 531 -12.54 9.83 -10.08
CA ASN A 531 -12.55 8.58 -9.33
C ASN A 531 -13.48 8.74 -8.12
N VAL A 532 -14.70 8.21 -8.23
CA VAL A 532 -15.75 8.36 -7.22
C VAL A 532 -15.92 7.10 -6.37
N GLY A 533 -15.60 5.93 -6.91
CA GLY A 533 -15.88 4.63 -6.27
C GLY A 533 -14.65 3.79 -5.93
N ALA A 534 -13.47 4.07 -6.50
CA ALA A 534 -12.28 3.27 -6.20
C ALA A 534 -11.49 3.82 -5.01
N GLY A 535 -11.24 2.95 -4.02
CA GLY A 535 -10.45 3.28 -2.84
C GLY A 535 -8.94 3.38 -3.07
N HIS A 536 -8.49 3.04 -4.26
CA HIS A 536 -7.12 3.12 -4.77
C HIS A 536 -7.10 3.95 -6.07
N TYR A 537 -5.95 4.09 -6.73
CA TYR A 537 -5.89 4.82 -8.00
C TYR A 537 -6.73 4.13 -9.08
N LEU A 538 -7.25 4.90 -10.03
CA LEU A 538 -7.99 4.42 -11.18
C LEU A 538 -7.19 4.67 -12.48
N PRO A 539 -6.80 3.62 -13.22
CA PRO A 539 -6.67 2.23 -12.77
C PRO A 539 -5.47 2.08 -11.81
N THR A 540 -5.47 1.10 -10.89
CA THR A 540 -4.41 0.98 -9.86
C THR A 540 -3.13 0.34 -10.39
N THR A 541 -3.23 -0.76 -11.15
CA THR A 541 -2.07 -1.50 -11.66
C THR A 541 -1.49 -0.84 -12.93
N PRO A 542 -0.24 -1.12 -13.32
CA PRO A 542 0.36 -0.57 -14.54
C PRO A 542 -0.12 -1.28 -15.82
N THR A 543 -0.92 -2.33 -15.68
CA THR A 543 -1.42 -3.16 -16.79
C THR A 543 -2.55 -2.52 -17.60
N PRO A 544 -3.57 -1.86 -17.00
CA PRO A 544 -4.72 -1.33 -17.71
C PRO A 544 -4.50 0.13 -18.09
N ALA A 545 -5.28 0.57 -19.06
CA ALA A 545 -5.46 1.98 -19.35
C ALA A 545 -6.93 2.30 -19.61
N LEU A 546 -7.36 3.48 -19.20
CA LEU A 546 -8.58 4.09 -19.72
C LEU A 546 -8.18 5.17 -20.73
N TRP A 547 -9.00 5.38 -21.75
CA TRP A 547 -8.77 6.37 -22.79
C TRP A 547 -9.96 7.31 -22.86
N LEU A 548 -9.75 8.56 -22.46
CA LEU A 548 -10.73 9.63 -22.55
C LEU A 548 -10.64 10.29 -23.93
N THR A 549 -11.64 10.07 -24.75
CA THR A 549 -11.77 10.65 -26.09
C THR A 549 -12.77 11.81 -26.06
N LEU A 550 -12.36 12.97 -26.55
CA LEU A 550 -13.22 14.13 -26.81
C LEU A 550 -13.25 14.38 -28.30
N GLU A 551 -14.43 14.52 -28.89
CA GLU A 551 -14.57 14.83 -30.32
C GLU A 551 -15.80 15.66 -30.64
N LEU A 552 -15.77 16.34 -31.79
CA LEU A 552 -16.91 17.06 -32.35
C LEU A 552 -17.58 16.24 -33.44
N LEU A 553 -18.92 16.25 -33.43
CA LEU A 553 -19.75 15.55 -34.40
C LEU A 553 -20.55 16.54 -35.24
N ASP A 554 -20.74 16.21 -36.52
CA ASP A 554 -21.63 16.95 -37.42
C ASP A 554 -23.12 16.66 -37.12
N ASP A 555 -24.00 17.26 -37.92
CA ASP A 555 -25.46 17.04 -37.89
C ASP A 555 -25.86 15.59 -38.12
N ALA A 556 -25.11 14.84 -38.94
CA ALA A 556 -25.28 13.42 -39.17
C ALA A 556 -24.67 12.54 -38.05
N GLY A 557 -24.08 13.13 -37.00
CA GLY A 557 -23.42 12.41 -35.91
C GLY A 557 -22.06 11.81 -36.27
N ARG A 558 -21.44 12.24 -37.37
CA ARG A 558 -20.13 11.75 -37.82
C ARG A 558 -19.01 12.59 -37.20
N PRO A 559 -17.89 11.96 -36.78
CA PRO A 559 -16.72 12.69 -36.30
C PRO A 559 -16.17 13.70 -37.32
N ILE A 560 -15.94 14.92 -36.87
CA ILE A 560 -15.29 15.96 -37.67
C ILE A 560 -13.79 15.70 -37.69
N LYS A 561 -13.23 15.51 -38.89
CA LYS A 561 -11.79 15.26 -39.09
C LYS A 561 -10.95 16.35 -38.43
N GLY A 562 -10.00 15.95 -37.59
CA GLY A 562 -9.10 16.85 -36.85
C GLY A 562 -9.70 17.45 -35.57
N ALA A 563 -11.02 17.33 -35.35
CA ALA A 563 -11.68 17.81 -34.14
C ALA A 563 -11.84 16.71 -33.09
N HIS A 564 -10.74 16.02 -32.78
CA HIS A 564 -10.70 14.98 -31.76
C HIS A 564 -9.44 15.09 -30.90
N SER A 565 -9.51 14.59 -29.68
CA SER A 565 -8.38 14.42 -28.77
C SER A 565 -8.56 13.16 -27.97
N ARG A 566 -7.47 12.45 -27.70
CA ARG A 566 -7.47 11.23 -26.89
C ARG A 566 -6.42 11.34 -25.79
N THR A 567 -6.81 11.07 -24.55
CA THR A 567 -5.94 11.17 -23.37
C THR A 567 -5.90 9.84 -22.63
N ARG A 568 -4.70 9.31 -22.37
CA ARG A 568 -4.49 8.08 -21.61
C ARG A 568 -4.60 8.36 -20.12
N ILE A 569 -5.32 7.51 -19.40
CA ILE A 569 -5.46 7.48 -17.94
C ILE A 569 -4.87 6.15 -17.48
N GLY A 570 -3.67 6.19 -16.91
CA GLY A 570 -2.97 4.98 -16.50
C GLY A 570 -1.51 5.24 -16.15
N ARG A 571 -0.84 4.25 -15.58
CA ARG A 571 0.61 4.30 -15.33
C ARG A 571 1.33 3.69 -16.51
N GLN A 572 2.05 4.50 -17.27
CA GLN A 572 2.78 4.04 -18.44
C GLN A 572 4.21 3.69 -18.05
N LEU A 573 4.50 2.39 -18.05
CA LEU A 573 5.81 1.84 -17.76
C LEU A 573 6.37 1.15 -19.00
N VAL A 574 7.65 1.38 -19.28
CA VAL A 574 8.39 0.72 -20.36
C VAL A 574 9.53 -0.06 -19.74
N PHE A 575 9.69 -1.31 -20.15
CA PHE A 575 10.85 -2.14 -19.80
C PHE A 575 11.83 -2.09 -20.96
N SER A 576 13.01 -1.51 -20.74
CA SER A 576 14.06 -1.37 -21.76
C SER A 576 15.44 -1.44 -21.11
N GLY A 577 16.41 -2.08 -21.77
CA GLY A 577 17.77 -2.22 -21.25
C GLY A 577 17.87 -2.94 -19.89
N GLY A 578 16.92 -3.84 -19.60
CA GLY A 578 16.87 -4.57 -18.32
C GLY A 578 16.27 -3.78 -17.14
N ALA A 579 15.75 -2.58 -17.36
CA ALA A 579 15.18 -1.73 -16.33
C ALA A 579 13.78 -1.20 -16.70
N TRP A 580 12.96 -0.96 -15.67
CA TRP A 580 11.68 -0.27 -15.82
C TRP A 580 11.87 1.24 -15.76
N ARG A 581 11.23 1.96 -16.68
CA ARG A 581 11.14 3.42 -16.70
C ARG A 581 9.68 3.84 -16.74
N GLN A 582 9.32 4.84 -15.95
CA GLN A 582 8.01 5.48 -16.02
C GLN A 582 8.05 6.61 -17.04
N GLU A 583 7.15 6.58 -18.02
CA GLU A 583 7.01 7.64 -19.03
C GLU A 583 5.94 8.65 -18.62
N ALA A 584 4.85 8.17 -18.03
CA ALA A 584 3.77 8.98 -17.50
C ALA A 584 3.02 8.24 -16.39
N ASP A 585 2.42 8.99 -15.47
CA ASP A 585 1.43 8.48 -14.51
C ASP A 585 0.26 9.47 -14.44
N THR A 586 -0.82 9.14 -15.16
CA THR A 586 -2.04 9.95 -15.25
C THR A 586 -3.21 9.29 -14.54
N ARG A 587 -2.94 8.29 -13.69
CA ARG A 587 -3.96 7.61 -12.90
C ARG A 587 -4.66 8.61 -11.97
N ILE A 588 -5.95 8.37 -11.71
CA ILE A 588 -6.76 9.26 -10.88
C ILE A 588 -6.80 8.74 -9.45
N ALA A 589 -6.24 9.50 -8.51
CA ALA A 589 -6.30 9.18 -7.08
C ALA A 589 -7.76 9.13 -6.56
N PRO A 590 -8.05 8.42 -5.46
CA PRO A 590 -9.40 8.39 -4.88
C PRO A 590 -9.96 9.80 -4.61
N GLY A 591 -11.14 10.11 -5.15
CA GLY A 591 -11.79 11.42 -5.02
C GLY A 591 -11.19 12.54 -5.88
N ALA A 592 -10.12 12.27 -6.62
CA ALA A 592 -9.54 13.25 -7.55
C ALA A 592 -10.22 13.21 -8.92
N GLU A 593 -9.95 14.23 -9.72
CA GLU A 593 -10.41 14.32 -11.11
C GLU A 593 -9.26 14.59 -12.07
N LEU A 594 -9.39 14.09 -13.30
CA LEU A 594 -8.62 14.50 -14.46
C LEU A 594 -9.51 15.37 -15.34
N SER A 595 -9.06 16.58 -15.67
CA SER A 595 -9.77 17.48 -16.58
C SER A 595 -8.97 17.71 -17.86
N VAL A 596 -9.63 17.50 -19.00
CA VAL A 596 -9.07 17.72 -20.34
C VAL A 596 -9.91 18.78 -21.04
N VAL A 597 -9.28 19.89 -21.42
CA VAL A 597 -9.90 20.97 -22.19
C VAL A 597 -9.26 21.02 -23.57
N ARG A 598 -10.09 21.11 -24.62
CA ARG A 598 -9.67 21.27 -26.00
C ARG A 598 -10.50 22.34 -26.68
N ALA A 599 -9.88 23.08 -27.58
CA ALA A 599 -10.53 24.07 -28.41
C ALA A 599 -10.18 23.81 -29.87
N TRP A 600 -11.18 23.84 -30.75
CA TRP A 600 -10.99 23.68 -32.18
C TRP A 600 -11.60 24.88 -32.91
N ARG A 601 -10.94 25.30 -33.99
CA ARG A 601 -11.36 26.46 -34.80
C ARG A 601 -11.30 26.20 -36.31
N ASP A 602 -10.52 25.22 -36.74
CA ASP A 602 -10.21 24.98 -38.15
C ASP A 602 -11.07 23.86 -38.77
N GLY A 603 -11.00 23.72 -40.10
CA GLY A 603 -11.72 22.67 -40.82
C GLY A 603 -13.24 22.82 -40.76
N ARG A 604 -13.95 21.73 -40.50
CA ARG A 604 -15.43 21.68 -40.47
C ARG A 604 -16.05 21.94 -39.10
N VAL A 605 -15.32 22.59 -38.17
CA VAL A 605 -15.81 22.88 -36.81
C VAL A 605 -17.07 23.75 -36.79
N ALA A 606 -17.26 24.62 -37.80
CA ALA A 606 -18.50 25.38 -37.97
C ALA A 606 -19.74 24.49 -38.14
N SER A 607 -19.60 23.28 -38.71
CA SER A 607 -20.69 22.32 -38.83
C SER A 607 -20.88 21.44 -37.58
N ALA A 608 -20.09 21.63 -36.52
CA ALA A 608 -20.24 20.85 -35.29
C ALA A 608 -21.58 21.14 -34.62
N ARG A 609 -22.38 20.09 -34.42
CA ARG A 609 -23.67 20.14 -33.72
C ARG A 609 -23.60 19.52 -32.34
N ARG A 610 -22.69 18.57 -32.13
CA ARG A 610 -22.51 17.90 -30.84
C ARG A 610 -21.04 17.78 -30.47
N ALA A 611 -20.77 17.76 -29.18
CA ALA A 611 -19.54 17.24 -28.63
C ALA A 611 -19.81 15.86 -28.02
N ARG A 612 -18.87 14.92 -28.18
CA ARG A 612 -18.90 13.58 -27.58
C ARG A 612 -17.73 13.40 -26.63
N LEU A 613 -17.99 12.73 -25.52
CA LEU A 613 -17.00 12.16 -24.61
C LEU A 613 -17.19 10.65 -24.58
N ALA A 614 -16.13 9.90 -24.85
CA ALA A 614 -16.11 8.44 -24.71
C ALA A 614 -14.96 8.03 -23.78
N LEU A 615 -15.23 7.09 -22.88
CA LEU A 615 -14.24 6.51 -21.98
C LEU A 615 -14.08 5.02 -22.28
N ASP A 616 -13.08 4.69 -23.09
CA ASP A 616 -12.75 3.30 -23.41
C ASP A 616 -11.85 2.70 -22.33
N VAL A 617 -12.03 1.41 -22.05
CA VAL A 617 -11.20 0.66 -21.10
C VAL A 617 -10.46 -0.44 -21.82
N PHE A 618 -9.16 -0.51 -21.56
CA PHE A 618 -8.24 -1.51 -22.07
C PHE A 618 -7.66 -2.24 -20.85
N PRO A 619 -8.32 -3.30 -20.34
CA PRO A 619 -7.91 -3.99 -19.11
C PRO A 619 -6.47 -4.52 -19.15
N ASP A 620 -6.02 -4.94 -20.34
CA ASP A 620 -4.72 -5.58 -20.59
C ASP A 620 -3.81 -4.72 -21.50
N ASP A 621 -3.95 -3.38 -21.49
CA ASP A 621 -3.24 -2.41 -22.35
C ASP A 621 -1.73 -2.67 -22.49
N TYR A 622 -1.02 -2.83 -21.36
CA TYR A 622 0.42 -3.16 -21.37
C TYR A 622 0.70 -4.53 -22.02
N TYR A 623 -0.08 -5.53 -21.63
CA TYR A 623 0.15 -6.92 -22.03
C TYR A 623 -0.14 -7.14 -23.51
N GLU A 624 -1.07 -6.40 -24.10
CA GLU A 624 -1.28 -6.44 -25.54
C GLU A 624 -0.02 -6.12 -26.35
N GLY A 625 0.68 -5.05 -25.99
CA GLY A 625 1.95 -4.68 -26.63
C GLY A 625 3.02 -5.74 -26.38
N PHE A 626 3.16 -6.16 -25.12
CA PHE A 626 4.09 -7.21 -24.73
C PHE A 626 3.86 -8.50 -25.51
N TYR A 627 2.64 -9.04 -25.58
CA TYR A 627 2.35 -10.29 -26.30
C TYR A 627 2.63 -10.18 -27.80
N ARG A 628 2.34 -9.04 -28.44
CA ARG A 628 2.71 -8.82 -29.86
C ARG A 628 4.22 -8.90 -30.05
N THR A 629 5.00 -8.24 -29.19
CA THR A 629 6.45 -8.27 -29.23
C THR A 629 7.00 -9.68 -29.00
N GLN A 630 6.51 -10.39 -27.97
CA GLN A 630 6.94 -11.76 -27.69
C GLN A 630 6.59 -12.71 -28.85
N LEU A 631 5.39 -12.61 -29.44
CA LEU A 631 4.98 -13.43 -30.58
C LEU A 631 5.83 -13.25 -31.83
N ALA A 632 6.40 -12.06 -32.03
CA ALA A 632 7.29 -11.81 -33.16
C ALA A 632 8.63 -12.57 -33.01
N ALA A 633 9.09 -12.77 -31.77
CA ALA A 633 10.36 -13.43 -31.46
C ALA A 633 10.22 -14.93 -31.11
N GLU A 634 9.03 -15.36 -30.67
CA GLU A 634 8.81 -16.71 -30.14
C GLU A 634 8.77 -17.79 -31.22
N LYS A 635 9.64 -18.80 -31.05
CA LYS A 635 9.80 -19.96 -31.94
C LYS A 635 9.28 -21.27 -31.32
N GLN A 636 9.16 -21.34 -30.00
CA GLN A 636 8.68 -22.52 -29.29
C GLN A 636 7.15 -22.65 -29.52
N PRO A 637 6.66 -23.75 -30.12
CA PRO A 637 5.26 -23.86 -30.57
C PRO A 637 4.20 -23.70 -29.46
N GLN A 638 4.45 -24.28 -28.29
CA GLN A 638 3.56 -24.21 -27.14
C GLN A 638 3.52 -22.79 -26.55
N ALA A 639 4.68 -22.15 -26.37
CA ALA A 639 4.75 -20.77 -25.90
C ALA A 639 4.05 -19.81 -26.88
N ARG A 640 4.26 -20.02 -28.18
CA ARG A 640 3.59 -19.26 -29.24
C ARG A 640 2.08 -19.40 -29.19
N ALA A 641 1.56 -20.63 -29.07
CA ALA A 641 0.12 -20.88 -28.94
C ALA A 641 -0.48 -20.19 -27.70
N HIS A 642 0.25 -20.21 -26.57
CA HIS A 642 -0.15 -19.51 -25.36
C HIS A 642 -0.18 -17.99 -25.51
N TYR A 643 0.83 -17.38 -26.15
CA TYR A 643 0.82 -15.94 -26.42
C TYR A 643 -0.27 -15.53 -27.42
N GLN A 644 -0.57 -16.35 -28.43
CA GLN A 644 -1.65 -16.09 -29.39
C GLN A 644 -3.00 -16.05 -28.67
N GLU A 645 -3.25 -17.05 -27.82
CA GLU A 645 -4.45 -17.10 -27.00
C GLU A 645 -4.53 -15.92 -26.02
N ALA A 646 -3.41 -15.56 -25.39
CA ALA A 646 -3.35 -14.43 -24.47
C ALA A 646 -3.66 -13.09 -25.18
N LEU A 647 -3.09 -12.86 -26.36
CA LEU A 647 -3.33 -11.66 -27.17
C LEU A 647 -4.79 -11.58 -27.61
N ARG A 648 -5.38 -12.70 -28.04
CA ARG A 648 -6.79 -12.77 -28.42
C ARG A 648 -7.70 -12.39 -27.26
N ARG A 649 -7.44 -12.93 -26.05
CA ARG A 649 -8.19 -12.57 -24.83
C ARG A 649 -8.02 -11.10 -24.46
N ALA A 650 -6.79 -10.59 -24.49
CA ALA A 650 -6.50 -9.20 -24.16
C ALA A 650 -7.25 -8.22 -25.08
N ILE A 651 -7.22 -8.45 -26.40
CA ILE A 651 -7.96 -7.62 -27.38
C ILE A 651 -9.48 -7.71 -27.16
N ALA A 652 -10.00 -8.91 -26.90
CA ALA A 652 -11.42 -9.13 -26.68
C ALA A 652 -11.94 -8.52 -25.35
N SER A 653 -11.05 -8.19 -24.41
CA SER A 653 -11.40 -7.63 -23.10
C SER A 653 -11.73 -6.13 -23.14
N ARG A 654 -11.49 -5.44 -24.27
CA ARG A 654 -11.75 -4.00 -24.40
C ARG A 654 -13.24 -3.70 -24.40
N TYR A 655 -13.63 -2.57 -23.82
CA TYR A 655 -15.02 -2.12 -23.86
C TYR A 655 -15.15 -0.61 -23.68
N LEU A 656 -16.30 -0.06 -24.09
CA LEU A 656 -16.70 1.32 -23.83
C LEU A 656 -17.40 1.38 -22.47
N ALA A 657 -16.80 2.06 -21.49
CA ALA A 657 -17.38 2.18 -20.16
C ALA A 657 -18.49 3.22 -20.12
N VAL A 658 -18.20 4.44 -20.60
CA VAL A 658 -19.15 5.57 -20.54
C VAL A 658 -19.09 6.37 -21.83
N GLU A 659 -20.24 6.88 -22.25
CA GLU A 659 -20.39 7.80 -23.37
C GLU A 659 -21.35 8.93 -22.98
N GLN A 660 -21.00 10.17 -23.32
CA GLN A 660 -21.82 11.36 -23.10
C GLN A 660 -21.79 12.28 -24.32
N PHE A 661 -22.88 13.01 -24.53
CA PHE A 661 -23.02 14.00 -25.58
C PHE A 661 -23.49 15.34 -25.00
N VAL A 662 -23.08 16.43 -25.62
CA VAL A 662 -23.59 17.78 -25.35
C VAL A 662 -23.90 18.45 -26.69
N GLU A 663 -25.12 18.98 -26.81
CA GLU A 663 -25.53 19.78 -27.97
C GLU A 663 -24.79 21.12 -27.98
N LEU A 664 -24.37 21.55 -29.17
CA LEU A 664 -23.79 22.87 -29.39
C LEU A 664 -24.85 23.78 -29.97
N SER A 665 -25.02 24.95 -29.37
CA SER A 665 -25.81 26.00 -29.98
C SER A 665 -25.27 26.35 -31.38
N PRO A 666 -26.15 26.67 -32.34
CA PRO A 666 -25.77 27.03 -33.71
C PRO A 666 -24.68 28.08 -33.79
#